data_AF-U6MMJ9-F1
#
_entry.id   AF-U6MMJ9-F1
#
_cell.length_a   1.000
_cell.length_b   1.000
_cell.length_c   1.000
_cell.angle_alpha   90.00
_cell.angle_beta   90.00
_cell.angle_gamma   90.00
#
_symmetry.space_group_name_H-M   'P 1'
#
loop_
_entity.id
_entity.type
_entity.pdbx_description
1 polymer ?
#
loop_
_entity_poly.entity_id
_entity_poly.type
_entity_poly.pdbx_seq_one_letter_code
_entity_poly.pdbx_strand_id
1 'polypeptide(L)'
;MAPKGSQSPIPNPYAIDYAPTDRATCKPGQACDGRIALDSLRFLRKVWSRFHDGFDEQKYHLRCGKKFTENLGEIRLWQALRWSDILKVAKSFDAKIDEGHPAVQAVKRRSDAIWSLKSMLMEIPKKQLLPILDANGIPYNEKKISYGGEIRCNGYVSASTKCVFSFILSDILRPNEAFDNSATGVSVDDLKRTEIFVLPDEAKRIPVFKKWKCPQGVEGCMELGNPLGEPRRYLPAIKGCRQLAQRRLCKTALNLPLLSACGCWVCRRRAFPQAVGLNKALEGLETPHSTAEKESSEPEAIPVGKELVGLSFTSVGATDPPKVELQLLIEKHAGEYTRVLFCGLLCSASEQLEGRTTFLLVGDGDSHEFTKKYRDAKAAGVPIVHSDFISALLKRENSEPKSKLAMCRKWKGSSDGPDPRPTGLLLRKKKYAQYYLVEGKLTHELPDAAESLKQLSEAQAKEKPQTQRPPIAKKSPLLEVDPLFSNKRGRIYVDSYGNAFNCTTQYTDISTGINKYYSMQIVQTNKTFHFFTKWGRLGADDKLTNDYKQQSFGQDVGAAVEAFEAKFLGLTGTHWNDRFSFVQQPGRYGFVELAGYQMGDETQKNAKEPPLKRPKLEAASASSTVDECTLPPAVKAIVELIFDRKLTEKLLSEQHLNLKKLPIDSISKRQLQEGYAVLQEIQNLLREDPAQTNTLKHQTRLADATNRFYIKIPHVFAVSEKPPVLDSFAKLRAKIEMMEQLLEVSVAQSLLTDALLNAKDKHPLDAQYEQLRCKLEPVSESDEERKLVERLISNTHAPTHNTWKLKVKSVFKCDRQGEAQRFNKEMDNRMLLWHGSRLTNWPSILAKGLQIAPPEAPSSGYMFDKGIYFADMVSKSSQYCYASSAQPHGLLVLCEVALGKQRRFLQADYEAAKKCKKDGQDSAQGIGRMCPNPKSDFEIPSVVDEKPVRVCGGKSWNNSKTIDQLREEIPGKPEAALMYNEYIVYDPRQVKIRYLVHVEFEFESFDLDSP
;
A
#
# COMPACT_ATOMS: atom_id res chain seq x y z
N MET A 1 -29.67 17.73 10.70
CA MET A 1 -29.42 17.42 12.13
C MET A 1 -30.65 16.72 12.70
N ALA A 2 -30.51 15.77 13.63
CA ALA A 2 -31.67 15.12 14.25
C ALA A 2 -32.39 16.05 15.26
N PRO A 3 -33.71 15.85 15.51
CA PRO A 3 -34.44 16.57 16.55
C PRO A 3 -33.86 16.36 17.95
N LYS A 4 -33.96 17.37 18.82
CA LYS A 4 -33.34 17.41 20.17
C LYS A 4 -33.93 16.42 21.20
N GLY A 5 -34.79 15.48 20.80
CA GLY A 5 -35.65 14.71 21.71
C GLY A 5 -35.15 13.33 22.15
N SER A 6 -34.16 12.74 21.47
CA SER A 6 -33.82 11.31 21.64
C SER A 6 -32.32 11.01 21.77
N GLN A 7 -31.51 12.02 22.12
CA GLN A 7 -30.07 11.82 22.37
C GLN A 7 -29.83 11.10 23.69
N SER A 8 -28.98 10.06 23.67
CA SER A 8 -28.53 9.36 24.87
C SER A 8 -27.82 10.32 25.85
N PRO A 9 -27.94 10.11 27.17
CA PRO A 9 -27.29 10.98 28.16
C PRO A 9 -25.78 10.99 27.94
N ILE A 10 -25.17 12.17 27.98
CA ILE A 10 -23.74 12.34 27.70
C ILE A 10 -22.93 11.70 28.84
N PRO A 11 -22.11 10.66 28.57
CA PRO A 11 -21.26 10.07 29.59
C PRO A 11 -20.23 11.11 30.05
N ASN A 12 -20.17 11.34 31.36
CA ASN A 12 -19.28 12.27 32.07
C ASN A 12 -19.24 13.66 31.43
N PRO A 13 -20.30 14.48 31.62
CA PRO A 13 -20.44 15.75 30.93
C PRO A 13 -19.47 16.85 31.42
N TYR A 14 -18.80 16.67 32.56
CA TYR A 14 -18.01 17.71 33.23
C TYR A 14 -16.59 17.27 33.62
N ALA A 15 -15.62 18.18 33.48
CA ALA A 15 -14.25 17.98 33.95
C ALA A 15 -13.58 19.31 34.32
N ILE A 16 -12.49 19.27 35.10
CA ILE A 16 -11.63 20.42 35.41
C ILE A 16 -10.18 20.09 35.08
N ASP A 17 -9.50 21.01 34.39
CA ASP A 17 -8.08 20.91 34.07
C ASP A 17 -7.39 22.29 34.02
N TYR A 18 -6.09 22.29 33.73
CA TYR A 18 -5.29 23.50 33.50
C TYR A 18 -5.31 23.88 32.00
N ALA A 19 -5.62 25.13 31.68
CA ALA A 19 -5.63 25.60 30.30
C ALA A 19 -4.22 25.52 29.65
N PRO A 20 -4.03 24.87 28.48
CA PRO A 20 -2.72 24.67 27.86
C PRO A 20 -2.26 25.86 26.99
N THR A 21 -3.08 26.92 26.93
CA THR A 21 -2.87 28.14 26.16
C THR A 21 -3.69 29.28 26.79
N ASP A 22 -3.19 30.50 26.66
CA ASP A 22 -3.87 31.78 26.92
C ASP A 22 -4.96 32.13 25.88
N ARG A 23 -4.94 31.42 24.74
CA ARG A 23 -5.86 31.61 23.60
C ARG A 23 -7.28 31.07 23.82
N ALA A 24 -7.58 30.49 24.99
CA ALA A 24 -8.94 30.04 25.31
C ALA A 24 -9.77 31.20 25.86
N THR A 25 -11.04 31.31 25.46
CA THR A 25 -12.04 32.19 26.08
C THR A 25 -13.11 31.37 26.81
N CYS A 26 -13.70 31.97 27.83
CA CYS A 26 -14.94 31.50 28.44
C CYS A 26 -16.03 31.52 27.35
N LYS A 27 -16.83 30.44 27.21
CA LYS A 27 -17.67 30.20 26.02
C LYS A 27 -18.55 31.42 25.68
N PRO A 28 -18.31 32.08 24.52
CA PRO A 28 -19.01 33.31 24.18
C PRO A 28 -20.52 33.17 24.10
N GLY A 29 -21.24 34.19 24.57
CA GLY A 29 -22.70 34.24 24.65
C GLY A 29 -23.31 33.28 25.67
N GLN A 30 -22.51 32.62 26.52
CA GLN A 30 -23.00 31.72 27.58
C GLN A 30 -22.37 31.98 28.96
N ALA A 31 -21.42 32.91 29.08
CA ALA A 31 -20.74 33.20 30.35
C ALA A 31 -20.28 34.66 30.41
N CYS A 32 -19.04 34.91 30.83
CA CYS A 32 -18.43 36.24 30.96
C CYS A 32 -17.46 36.57 29.82
N ASP A 33 -17.35 35.68 28.83
CA ASP A 33 -16.65 35.79 27.54
C ASP A 33 -15.13 36.12 27.58
N GLY A 34 -14.57 36.41 28.75
CA GLY A 34 -13.17 36.77 28.96
C GLY A 34 -12.19 35.62 28.74
N ARG A 35 -10.91 35.98 28.52
CA ARG A 35 -9.81 35.02 28.31
C ARG A 35 -9.55 34.15 29.55
N ILE A 36 -9.15 32.91 29.31
CA ILE A 36 -8.67 31.94 30.27
C ILE A 36 -7.15 31.88 30.10
N ALA A 37 -6.38 32.26 31.12
CA ALA A 37 -4.94 32.35 31.04
C ALA A 37 -4.26 30.97 30.98
N LEU A 38 -3.05 30.91 30.41
CA LEU A 38 -2.21 29.71 30.42
C LEU A 38 -2.02 29.18 31.86
N ASP A 39 -2.13 27.87 32.00
CA ASP A 39 -2.07 27.09 33.25
C ASP A 39 -3.00 27.58 34.38
N SER A 40 -4.06 28.33 34.05
CA SER A 40 -5.17 28.61 34.97
C SER A 40 -6.23 27.50 34.96
N LEU A 41 -6.93 27.33 36.09
CA LEU A 41 -8.00 26.34 36.23
C LEU A 41 -9.23 26.72 35.39
N ARG A 42 -9.67 25.79 34.55
CA ARG A 42 -10.89 25.92 33.74
C ARG A 42 -11.84 24.75 33.96
N PHE A 43 -13.12 25.01 33.73
CA PHE A 43 -14.17 23.99 33.71
C PHE A 43 -14.50 23.64 32.26
N LEU A 44 -14.61 22.35 31.97
CA LEU A 44 -14.95 21.80 30.66
C LEU A 44 -16.35 21.19 30.71
N ARG A 45 -17.15 21.47 29.68
CA ARG A 45 -18.47 20.86 29.46
C ARG A 45 -18.49 20.17 28.10
N LYS A 46 -18.68 18.85 28.12
CA LYS A 46 -18.87 17.99 26.94
C LYS A 46 -20.31 18.14 26.45
N VAL A 47 -20.50 18.48 25.18
CA VAL A 47 -21.82 18.58 24.53
C VAL A 47 -21.80 17.80 23.21
N TRP A 48 -22.94 17.35 22.70
CA TRP A 48 -23.01 16.81 21.34
C TRP A 48 -22.56 17.87 20.33
N SER A 49 -21.65 17.50 19.42
CA SER A 49 -21.18 18.40 18.38
C SER A 49 -22.31 18.72 17.39
N ARG A 50 -22.25 19.91 16.79
CA ARG A 50 -23.19 20.31 15.73
C ARG A 50 -22.68 19.99 14.33
N PHE A 51 -21.40 19.61 14.18
CA PHE A 51 -20.72 19.55 12.90
C PHE A 51 -20.20 18.16 12.51
N HIS A 52 -20.18 17.21 13.45
CA HIS A 52 -19.81 15.82 13.22
C HIS A 52 -20.46 14.92 14.27
N ASP A 53 -20.51 13.62 14.00
CA ASP A 53 -20.99 12.62 14.96
C ASP A 53 -19.94 12.44 16.08
N GLY A 54 -20.15 13.13 17.20
CA GLY A 54 -19.21 13.16 18.33
C GLY A 54 -19.52 14.29 19.32
N PHE A 55 -18.53 14.69 20.13
CA PHE A 55 -18.69 15.69 21.19
C PHE A 55 -17.77 16.92 21.00
N ASP A 56 -18.32 18.11 21.25
CA ASP A 56 -17.57 19.36 21.40
C ASP A 56 -17.24 19.64 22.88
N GLU A 57 -16.07 20.20 23.15
CA GLU A 57 -15.68 20.70 24.49
C GLU A 57 -15.89 22.22 24.63
N GLN A 58 -16.86 22.63 25.43
CA GLN A 58 -17.06 24.03 25.82
C GLN A 58 -16.20 24.37 27.05
N LYS A 59 -15.56 25.54 27.04
CA LYS A 59 -14.58 25.98 28.05
C LYS A 59 -15.11 27.17 28.84
N TYR A 60 -14.91 27.15 30.15
CA TYR A 60 -15.35 28.18 31.09
C TYR A 60 -14.26 28.43 32.14
N HIS A 61 -14.17 29.63 32.72
CA HIS A 61 -13.45 29.79 34.00
C HIS A 61 -14.11 28.89 35.05
N LEU A 62 -13.35 28.38 36.03
CA LEU A 62 -13.87 27.55 37.12
C LEU A 62 -15.15 28.12 37.76
N ARG A 63 -15.13 29.41 38.14
CA ARG A 63 -16.28 30.15 38.71
C ARG A 63 -17.51 30.25 37.78
N CYS A 64 -17.30 30.19 36.46
CA CYS A 64 -18.36 30.28 35.45
C CYS A 64 -18.92 28.90 35.06
N GLY A 65 -18.22 27.82 35.42
CA GLY A 65 -18.64 26.44 35.19
C GLY A 65 -19.54 25.86 36.29
N LYS A 66 -19.39 26.31 37.56
CA LYS A 66 -20.18 25.80 38.71
C LYS A 66 -21.70 25.81 38.46
N LYS A 67 -22.22 26.75 37.67
CA LYS A 67 -23.65 26.81 37.32
C LYS A 67 -24.19 25.62 36.50
N PHE A 68 -23.35 24.67 36.08
CA PHE A 68 -23.76 23.47 35.34
C PHE A 68 -23.88 22.21 36.22
N THR A 69 -23.18 22.15 37.36
CA THR A 69 -23.42 21.18 38.42
C THR A 69 -22.82 21.70 39.72
N GLU A 70 -23.50 21.47 40.83
CA GLU A 70 -22.98 21.74 42.18
C GLU A 70 -22.30 20.50 42.78
N ASN A 71 -22.47 19.33 42.16
CA ASN A 71 -21.97 18.05 42.63
C ASN A 71 -20.54 17.80 42.14
N LEU A 72 -19.57 17.90 43.05
CA LEU A 72 -18.15 17.64 42.78
C LEU A 72 -17.86 16.20 42.32
N GLY A 73 -18.75 15.24 42.61
CA GLY A 73 -18.65 13.85 42.15
C GLY A 73 -18.98 13.62 40.67
N GLU A 74 -19.67 14.55 40.02
CA GLU A 74 -19.96 14.49 38.56
C GLU A 74 -18.81 15.00 37.69
N ILE A 75 -17.77 15.56 38.32
CA ILE A 75 -16.66 16.25 37.66
C ILE A 75 -15.45 15.31 37.63
N ARG A 76 -14.91 15.02 36.44
CA ARG A 76 -13.65 14.25 36.31
C ARG A 76 -12.40 15.16 36.40
N LEU A 77 -11.25 14.52 36.59
CA LEU A 77 -9.89 15.08 36.52
C LEU A 77 -9.49 16.08 37.62
N TRP A 78 -10.41 16.63 38.42
CA TRP A 78 -10.04 17.56 39.49
C TRP A 78 -9.12 16.93 40.55
N GLN A 79 -9.22 15.62 40.80
CA GLN A 79 -8.32 14.90 41.71
C GLN A 79 -6.87 14.79 41.19
N ALA A 80 -6.62 15.08 39.90
CA ALA A 80 -5.30 15.03 39.28
C ALA A 80 -4.59 16.41 39.25
N LEU A 81 -5.21 17.45 39.82
CA LEU A 81 -4.60 18.77 40.00
C LEU A 81 -3.49 18.72 41.08
N ARG A 82 -2.76 19.84 41.25
CA ARG A 82 -1.85 20.04 42.38
C ARG A 82 -2.67 20.08 43.69
N TRP A 83 -2.12 19.61 44.81
CA TRP A 83 -2.88 19.58 46.08
C TRP A 83 -3.51 20.93 46.47
N SER A 84 -2.77 22.02 46.32
CA SER A 84 -3.26 23.38 46.57
C SER A 84 -4.37 23.85 45.63
N ASP A 85 -4.52 23.23 44.46
CA ASP A 85 -5.60 23.48 43.51
C ASP A 85 -6.78 22.51 43.69
N ILE A 86 -6.54 21.26 44.14
CA ILE A 86 -7.58 20.34 44.64
C ILE A 86 -8.37 21.02 45.76
N LEU A 87 -7.68 21.62 46.74
CA LEU A 87 -8.31 22.37 47.83
C LEU A 87 -9.10 23.60 47.33
N LYS A 88 -8.62 24.31 46.30
CA LYS A 88 -9.36 25.44 45.69
C LYS A 88 -10.62 24.98 44.97
N VAL A 89 -10.56 23.85 44.25
CA VAL A 89 -11.75 23.27 43.60
C VAL A 89 -12.73 22.80 44.66
N ALA A 90 -12.31 22.00 45.64
CA ALA A 90 -13.18 21.53 46.72
C ALA A 90 -13.89 22.71 47.43
N LYS A 91 -13.13 23.75 47.82
CA LYS A 91 -13.70 24.99 48.39
C LYS A 91 -14.62 25.75 47.43
N SER A 92 -14.41 25.68 46.12
CA SER A 92 -15.30 26.30 45.12
C SER A 92 -16.64 25.57 44.98
N PHE A 93 -16.69 24.26 45.28
CA PHE A 93 -17.89 23.43 45.34
C PHE A 93 -18.33 23.13 46.80
N ASP A 94 -17.92 24.00 47.74
CA ASP A 94 -18.29 23.97 49.17
C ASP A 94 -17.96 22.66 49.93
N ALA A 95 -17.16 21.80 49.30
CA ALA A 95 -16.73 20.52 49.85
C ALA A 95 -15.58 20.71 50.86
N LYS A 96 -15.76 20.16 52.07
CA LYS A 96 -14.75 20.14 53.12
C LYS A 96 -13.88 18.89 52.98
N ILE A 97 -12.57 19.09 52.85
CA ILE A 97 -11.57 18.01 52.89
C ILE A 97 -10.91 18.05 54.26
N ASP A 98 -10.99 16.95 55.02
CA ASP A 98 -10.25 16.78 56.26
C ASP A 98 -8.78 16.42 55.96
N GLU A 99 -7.90 17.42 55.95
CA GLU A 99 -6.45 17.20 55.80
C GLU A 99 -5.81 16.45 56.98
N GLY A 100 -6.50 16.23 58.11
CA GLY A 100 -6.04 15.37 59.19
C GLY A 100 -6.18 13.87 58.88
N HIS A 101 -7.12 13.49 58.02
CA HIS A 101 -7.47 12.09 57.79
C HIS A 101 -6.32 11.30 57.10
N PRO A 102 -5.92 10.11 57.59
CA PRO A 102 -4.76 9.38 57.05
C PRO A 102 -4.80 9.09 55.55
N ALA A 103 -5.98 8.77 55.00
CA ALA A 103 -6.15 8.54 53.56
C ALA A 103 -6.00 9.83 52.74
N VAL A 104 -6.43 10.97 53.29
CA VAL A 104 -6.28 12.29 52.64
C VAL A 104 -4.80 12.69 52.63
N GLN A 105 -4.09 12.46 53.75
CA GLN A 105 -2.63 12.61 53.82
C GLN A 105 -1.86 11.68 52.88
N ALA A 106 -2.39 10.50 52.55
CA ALA A 106 -1.81 9.61 51.54
C ALA A 106 -2.00 10.18 50.12
N VAL A 107 -3.21 10.63 49.76
CA VAL A 107 -3.48 11.28 48.45
C VAL A 107 -2.66 12.56 48.28
N LYS A 108 -2.55 13.39 49.33
CA LYS A 108 -1.70 14.59 49.37
C LYS A 108 -0.23 14.27 49.03
N ARG A 109 0.40 13.37 49.80
CA ARG A 109 1.79 12.92 49.58
C ARG A 109 1.99 12.35 48.16
N ARG A 110 1.00 11.66 47.61
CA ARG A 110 1.04 11.11 46.24
C ARG A 110 0.93 12.20 45.16
N SER A 111 0.04 13.18 45.33
CA SER A 111 -0.07 14.36 44.44
C SER A 111 1.23 15.16 44.44
N ASP A 112 1.80 15.45 45.62
CA ASP A 112 3.02 16.23 45.75
C ASP A 112 4.23 15.51 45.14
N ALA A 113 4.35 14.19 45.32
CA ALA A 113 5.38 13.37 44.66
C ALA A 113 5.24 13.38 43.13
N ILE A 114 4.02 13.27 42.61
CA ILE A 114 3.70 13.29 41.17
C ILE A 114 4.07 14.65 40.55
N TRP A 115 3.67 15.76 41.17
CA TRP A 115 3.95 17.09 40.64
C TRP A 115 5.42 17.49 40.82
N SER A 116 6.11 16.99 41.85
CA SER A 116 7.57 17.04 41.97
C SER A 116 8.26 16.33 40.80
N LEU A 117 7.91 15.06 40.54
CA LEU A 117 8.46 14.28 39.41
C LEU A 117 8.25 14.99 38.07
N LYS A 118 7.03 15.46 37.81
CA LYS A 118 6.68 16.23 36.60
C LYS A 118 7.52 17.50 36.45
N SER A 119 7.86 18.17 37.54
CA SER A 119 8.66 19.40 37.51
C SER A 119 10.11 19.11 37.13
N MET A 120 10.74 18.07 37.70
CA MET A 120 12.10 17.65 37.30
C MET A 120 12.15 17.11 35.86
N LEU A 121 11.10 16.43 35.38
CA LEU A 121 11.01 15.99 33.98
C LEU A 121 10.97 17.16 32.98
N MET A 122 10.46 18.34 33.38
CA MET A 122 10.49 19.56 32.56
C MET A 122 11.89 20.19 32.49
N GLU A 123 12.79 19.90 33.44
CA GLU A 123 14.17 20.40 33.45
C GLU A 123 15.11 19.55 32.56
N ILE A 124 14.70 18.34 32.15
CA ILE A 124 15.54 17.44 31.34
C ILE A 124 15.59 17.91 29.88
N PRO A 125 16.78 18.13 29.29
CA PRO A 125 16.90 18.48 27.88
C PRO A 125 16.26 17.41 26.99
N LYS A 126 15.40 17.83 26.04
CA LYS A 126 14.63 16.98 25.13
C LYS A 126 15.35 15.70 24.65
N LYS A 127 16.59 15.81 24.15
CA LYS A 127 17.39 14.68 23.64
C LYS A 127 17.67 13.58 24.68
N GLN A 128 17.68 13.92 25.97
CA GLN A 128 17.85 12.97 27.08
C GLN A 128 16.51 12.46 27.62
N LEU A 129 15.41 13.18 27.38
CA LEU A 129 14.07 12.78 27.80
C LEU A 129 13.46 11.71 26.88
N LEU A 130 13.68 11.81 25.56
CA LEU A 130 13.07 10.89 24.58
C LEU A 130 13.37 9.39 24.88
N PRO A 131 14.63 8.96 25.09
CA PRO A 131 14.93 7.55 25.32
C PRO A 131 14.32 6.98 26.61
N ILE A 132 14.02 7.84 27.60
CA ILE A 132 13.41 7.44 28.88
C ILE A 132 11.91 7.19 28.69
N LEU A 133 11.27 7.98 27.83
CA LEU A 133 9.87 7.78 27.42
C LEU A 133 9.76 6.52 26.53
N ASP A 134 10.67 6.34 25.57
CA ASP A 134 10.72 5.15 24.71
C ASP A 134 10.92 3.86 25.52
N ALA A 135 11.91 3.84 26.43
CA ALA A 135 12.21 2.67 27.27
C ALA A 135 11.04 2.26 28.20
N ASN A 136 10.09 3.16 28.46
CA ASN A 136 8.87 2.88 29.23
C ASN A 136 7.62 2.77 28.34
N GLY A 137 7.78 2.80 27.01
CA GLY A 137 6.69 2.73 26.04
C GLY A 137 5.66 3.86 26.19
N ILE A 138 6.11 5.09 26.48
CA ILE A 138 5.24 6.26 26.67
C ILE A 138 5.22 7.07 25.36
N PRO A 139 4.13 7.04 24.56
CA PRO A 139 4.11 7.69 23.25
C PRO A 139 4.10 9.23 23.35
N TYR A 140 4.94 9.88 22.54
CA TYR A 140 5.11 11.33 22.49
C TYR A 140 5.19 11.86 21.04
N ASN A 141 4.98 13.17 20.83
CA ASN A 141 5.18 13.84 19.54
C ASN A 141 6.49 14.66 19.53
N GLU A 142 7.51 14.17 18.81
CA GLU A 142 8.81 14.84 18.67
C GLU A 142 8.74 16.30 18.23
N LYS A 143 7.79 16.67 17.36
CA LYS A 143 7.68 18.02 16.79
C LYS A 143 7.01 19.02 17.74
N LYS A 144 6.40 18.55 18.84
CA LYS A 144 5.70 19.40 19.82
C LYS A 144 6.42 19.58 21.15
N ILE A 145 7.45 18.78 21.44
CA ILE A 145 8.31 19.01 22.62
C ILE A 145 9.26 20.18 22.32
N SER A 146 9.03 21.33 22.94
CA SER A 146 9.90 22.50 22.91
C SER A 146 10.84 22.56 24.12
N TYR A 147 11.87 23.42 24.06
CA TYR A 147 12.47 23.95 25.28
C TYR A 147 11.35 24.66 26.07
N GLY A 148 11.08 24.22 27.30
CA GLY A 148 9.90 24.62 28.08
C GLY A 148 9.02 23.46 28.59
N GLY A 149 9.23 22.23 28.12
CA GLY A 149 8.81 21.02 28.86
C GLY A 149 7.38 20.49 28.63
N GLU A 150 6.67 20.90 27.57
CA GLU A 150 5.38 20.25 27.24
C GLU A 150 5.54 18.97 26.41
N ILE A 151 4.89 17.89 26.85
CA ILE A 151 4.69 16.65 26.10
C ILE A 151 3.24 16.61 25.60
N ARG A 152 3.01 16.25 24.34
CA ARG A 152 1.66 16.06 23.75
C ARG A 152 1.65 14.83 22.84
N CYS A 153 0.57 14.05 22.88
CA CYS A 153 0.37 12.83 22.06
C CYS A 153 -0.26 13.12 20.68
N ASN A 154 -0.26 12.12 19.80
CA ASN A 154 -1.06 12.06 18.57
C ASN A 154 -2.34 11.22 18.82
N GLY A 155 -3.50 11.87 18.88
CA GLY A 155 -4.80 11.21 18.99
C GLY A 155 -5.94 12.22 18.92
N TYR A 156 -7.07 11.81 18.34
CA TYR A 156 -8.25 12.60 17.95
C TYR A 156 -8.97 13.37 19.09
N VAL A 157 -8.31 14.36 19.68
CA VAL A 157 -8.93 15.32 20.62
C VAL A 157 -8.49 16.74 20.26
N SER A 158 -9.35 17.73 20.53
CA SER A 158 -9.09 19.14 20.25
C SER A 158 -7.78 19.63 20.90
N ALA A 159 -7.20 20.74 20.42
CA ALA A 159 -5.88 21.25 20.84
C ALA A 159 -5.77 21.68 22.34
N SER A 160 -6.80 21.40 23.13
CA SER A 160 -7.03 21.71 24.53
C SER A 160 -6.36 20.76 25.52
N THR A 161 -6.05 19.53 25.13
CA THR A 161 -5.89 18.43 26.10
C THR A 161 -4.43 17.95 26.17
N LYS A 162 -3.77 18.09 27.34
CA LYS A 162 -2.36 17.69 27.56
C LYS A 162 -2.24 16.16 27.69
N CYS A 163 -2.33 15.45 26.56
CA CYS A 163 -2.60 14.00 26.52
C CYS A 163 -1.38 13.08 26.75
N VAL A 164 -1.66 11.83 27.16
CA VAL A 164 -0.76 10.75 27.64
C VAL A 164 -0.12 10.99 28.99
N PHE A 165 0.91 11.82 29.14
CA PHE A 165 1.66 11.86 30.42
C PHE A 165 0.79 12.33 31.60
N SER A 166 -0.24 13.16 31.35
CA SER A 166 -1.20 13.55 32.38
C SER A 166 -2.30 12.50 32.66
N PHE A 167 -2.55 11.58 31.72
CA PHE A 167 -3.53 10.50 31.90
C PHE A 167 -2.95 9.39 32.78
N ILE A 168 -1.74 8.91 32.44
CA ILE A 168 -0.97 7.95 33.27
C ILE A 168 -0.93 8.41 34.74
N LEU A 169 -0.75 9.71 34.98
CA LEU A 169 -0.77 10.31 36.32
C LEU A 169 -2.19 10.49 36.93
N SER A 170 -3.23 10.78 36.14
CA SER A 170 -4.62 10.87 36.65
C SER A 170 -5.26 9.53 36.98
N ASP A 171 -4.72 8.46 36.40
CA ASP A 171 -5.29 7.11 36.47
C ASP A 171 -4.62 6.34 37.61
N ILE A 172 -3.30 6.56 37.80
CA ILE A 172 -2.59 6.27 39.07
C ILE A 172 -3.37 6.79 40.28
N LEU A 173 -3.94 8.01 40.21
CA LEU A 173 -4.65 8.65 41.32
C LEU A 173 -6.09 8.15 41.56
N ARG A 174 -6.68 7.35 40.66
CA ARG A 174 -8.09 6.90 40.76
C ARG A 174 -8.26 5.41 40.44
N PRO A 175 -7.64 4.50 41.22
CA PRO A 175 -7.62 3.06 40.93
C PRO A 175 -8.98 2.36 41.03
N ASN A 176 -9.99 2.99 41.65
CA ASN A 176 -11.27 2.37 42.01
C ASN A 176 -12.48 2.94 41.25
N GLU A 177 -12.28 3.89 40.32
CA GLU A 177 -13.34 4.43 39.46
C GLU A 177 -13.43 3.65 38.14
N ALA A 178 -14.64 3.43 37.62
CA ALA A 178 -14.79 2.89 36.28
C ALA A 178 -14.28 3.87 35.19
N PHE A 179 -13.60 3.32 34.19
CA PHE A 179 -13.09 4.07 33.05
C PHE A 179 -14.26 4.70 32.25
N ASP A 180 -14.03 5.88 31.67
CA ASP A 180 -14.89 6.42 30.62
C ASP A 180 -14.13 6.40 29.29
N ASN A 181 -14.34 5.31 28.57
CA ASN A 181 -13.85 4.98 27.24
C ASN A 181 -14.93 5.22 26.15
N SER A 182 -16.03 5.93 26.48
CA SER A 182 -17.14 6.21 25.55
C SER A 182 -16.75 6.97 24.28
N ALA A 183 -15.62 7.69 24.30
CA ALA A 183 -15.11 8.44 23.15
C ALA A 183 -14.11 7.65 22.27
N THR A 184 -13.70 6.44 22.67
CA THR A 184 -12.68 5.64 21.97
C THR A 184 -13.09 4.20 21.68
N GLY A 185 -14.05 3.64 22.42
CA GLY A 185 -14.53 2.26 22.22
C GLY A 185 -13.55 1.14 22.62
N VAL A 186 -12.36 1.51 23.13
CA VAL A 186 -11.33 0.58 23.62
C VAL A 186 -11.81 -0.08 24.92
N SER A 187 -11.59 -1.39 25.11
CA SER A 187 -12.13 -2.09 26.28
C SER A 187 -11.41 -1.71 27.59
N VAL A 188 -11.99 -2.08 28.72
CA VAL A 188 -11.39 -1.86 30.04
C VAL A 188 -10.14 -2.73 30.26
N ASP A 189 -10.05 -3.87 29.58
CA ASP A 189 -8.93 -4.80 29.73
C ASP A 189 -7.71 -4.38 28.88
N ASP A 190 -7.92 -3.77 27.71
CA ASP A 190 -6.87 -3.20 26.87
C ASP A 190 -6.09 -2.05 27.54
N LEU A 191 -6.69 -1.42 28.56
CA LEU A 191 -6.13 -0.29 29.31
C LEU A 191 -5.35 -0.72 30.57
N LYS A 192 -5.36 -2.01 30.93
CA LYS A 192 -4.69 -2.53 32.14
C LYS A 192 -3.20 -2.80 31.89
N ARG A 193 -2.36 -1.78 32.03
CA ARG A 193 -0.91 -1.99 32.23
C ARG A 193 -0.64 -2.49 33.65
N THR A 194 -0.01 -3.66 33.74
CA THR A 194 0.46 -4.30 34.99
C THR A 194 1.97 -4.16 35.21
N GLU A 195 2.67 -3.52 34.27
CA GLU A 195 4.13 -3.47 34.20
C GLU A 195 4.74 -2.20 34.82
N ILE A 196 5.88 -2.38 35.48
CA ILE A 196 6.58 -1.37 36.26
C ILE A 196 7.21 -0.30 35.36
N PHE A 197 7.03 0.99 35.69
CA PHE A 197 7.85 2.07 35.14
C PHE A 197 9.28 1.95 35.68
N VAL A 198 10.20 1.47 34.85
CA VAL A 198 11.61 1.29 35.21
C VAL A 198 12.40 2.47 34.65
N LEU A 199 13.11 3.19 35.52
CA LEU A 199 14.16 4.10 35.06
C LEU A 199 15.30 3.27 34.44
N PRO A 200 15.62 3.40 33.14
CA PRO A 200 16.72 2.66 32.53
C PRO A 200 18.07 3.11 33.10
N ASP A 201 19.12 2.30 32.92
CA ASP A 201 20.43 2.56 33.53
C ASP A 201 21.14 3.79 32.96
N GLU A 202 20.72 4.29 31.81
CA GLU A 202 21.09 5.61 31.27
C GLU A 202 20.43 6.74 32.07
N ALA A 203 19.14 6.62 32.40
CA ALA A 203 18.39 7.63 33.16
C ALA A 203 18.97 7.80 34.58
N LYS A 204 19.35 6.69 35.23
CA LYS A 204 20.00 6.68 36.55
C LYS A 204 21.33 7.47 36.58
N ARG A 205 21.93 7.78 35.43
CA ARG A 205 23.18 8.56 35.33
C ARG A 205 22.94 10.07 35.38
N ILE A 206 21.74 10.55 35.02
CA ILE A 206 21.40 11.97 34.90
C ILE A 206 21.38 12.64 36.29
N PRO A 207 22.01 13.82 36.48
CA PRO A 207 22.13 14.47 37.80
C PRO A 207 20.82 14.80 38.52
N VAL A 208 19.71 15.07 37.79
CA VAL A 208 18.44 15.45 38.42
C VAL A 208 17.81 14.26 39.16
N PHE A 209 17.79 13.06 38.55
CA PHE A 209 17.27 11.86 39.19
C PHE A 209 18.14 11.38 40.37
N LYS A 210 19.45 11.67 40.35
CA LYS A 210 20.35 11.41 41.49
C LYS A 210 20.08 12.29 42.71
N LYS A 211 19.39 13.43 42.55
CA LYS A 211 18.98 14.31 43.66
C LYS A 211 17.58 13.99 44.20
N TRP A 212 16.73 13.34 43.41
CA TRP A 212 15.40 12.96 43.85
C TRP A 212 15.43 11.83 44.89
N LYS A 213 14.55 11.93 45.89
CA LYS A 213 14.30 10.88 46.88
C LYS A 213 12.79 10.69 46.99
N CYS A 214 12.36 9.43 47.02
CA CYS A 214 10.95 9.10 47.23
C CYS A 214 10.52 9.53 48.66
N PRO A 215 9.39 10.24 48.86
CA PRO A 215 8.92 10.62 50.19
C PRO A 215 8.62 9.40 51.07
N GLN A 216 9.04 9.43 52.33
CA GLN A 216 8.76 8.36 53.29
C GLN A 216 7.24 8.24 53.57
N GLY A 217 6.77 7.01 53.72
CA GLY A 217 5.36 6.72 53.98
C GLY A 217 4.45 6.81 52.74
N VAL A 218 5.01 6.82 51.52
CA VAL A 218 4.32 6.31 50.33
C VAL A 218 4.57 4.81 50.29
N GLU A 219 3.57 4.01 50.68
CA GLU A 219 3.66 2.55 50.56
C GLU A 219 3.72 2.18 49.07
N GLY A 220 4.68 1.31 48.72
CA GLY A 220 5.14 1.15 47.34
C GLY A 220 6.15 2.23 46.93
N CYS A 221 7.42 2.07 47.32
CA CYS A 221 8.51 2.73 46.60
C CYS A 221 8.41 2.33 45.12
N MET A 222 8.43 3.29 44.19
CA MET A 222 7.87 3.14 42.84
C MET A 222 8.32 1.90 42.03
N GLU A 223 7.59 0.81 42.25
CA GLU A 223 7.25 -0.19 41.26
C GLU A 223 5.81 0.13 40.80
N LEU A 224 5.54 0.28 39.49
CA LEU A 224 4.15 0.25 38.99
C LEU A 224 3.67 -1.21 38.83
N GLY A 225 3.84 -2.00 39.89
CA GLY A 225 3.40 -3.38 39.98
C GLY A 225 2.09 -3.49 40.74
N ASN A 226 1.14 -4.23 40.19
CA ASN A 226 -0.05 -4.82 40.83
C ASN A 226 -0.61 -4.14 42.11
N PRO A 227 -1.73 -3.38 42.04
CA PRO A 227 -2.35 -2.75 43.21
C PRO A 227 -3.09 -3.71 44.17
N LEU A 228 -2.83 -5.02 44.14
CA LEU A 228 -3.48 -6.03 44.99
C LEU A 228 -2.48 -7.09 45.53
N GLY A 229 -2.24 -7.09 46.84
CA GLY A 229 -1.58 -8.18 47.56
C GLY A 229 -1.77 -8.06 49.08
N GLU A 230 -1.69 -9.12 49.90
CA GLU A 230 -1.79 -10.56 49.61
C GLU A 230 -2.68 -11.26 50.69
N PRO A 231 -2.39 -12.45 51.30
CA PRO A 231 -3.18 -13.63 50.94
C PRO A 231 -3.90 -14.38 52.09
N ARG A 232 -4.76 -15.33 51.68
CA ARG A 232 -5.39 -16.46 52.43
C ARG A 232 -6.68 -16.20 53.22
N ARG A 233 -7.73 -16.97 52.90
CA ARG A 233 -8.17 -18.18 53.66
C ARG A 233 -9.39 -18.86 52.99
N TYR A 234 -9.29 -20.16 52.68
CA TYR A 234 -10.30 -21.20 52.98
C TYR A 234 -9.85 -22.60 52.48
N LEU A 235 -10.33 -23.64 53.16
CA LEU A 235 -10.21 -25.10 52.94
C LEU A 235 -11.39 -25.76 53.71
N PRO A 236 -11.78 -27.04 53.51
CA PRO A 236 -11.13 -28.12 52.73
C PRO A 236 -12.04 -28.97 51.79
N ALA A 237 -11.40 -29.88 51.03
CA ALA A 237 -11.97 -31.10 50.39
C ALA A 237 -12.99 -30.89 49.23
N ILE A 238 -13.29 -31.85 48.33
CA ILE A 238 -13.05 -33.31 48.25
C ILE A 238 -12.34 -33.74 46.94
N LYS A 239 -11.79 -34.97 46.94
CA LYS A 239 -11.08 -35.77 45.90
C LYS A 239 -11.76 -35.77 44.50
N GLY A 240 -11.05 -36.05 43.39
CA GLY A 240 -9.60 -36.25 43.21
C GLY A 240 -9.21 -37.25 42.08
N CYS A 241 -7.91 -37.62 42.01
CA CYS A 241 -7.26 -38.53 41.04
C CYS A 241 -7.17 -38.06 39.57
N ARG A 242 -6.20 -38.42 38.73
CA ARG A 242 -4.82 -39.04 38.76
C ARG A 242 -4.26 -38.77 37.33
N GLN A 243 -2.97 -38.67 36.96
CA GLN A 243 -1.64 -39.10 37.46
C GLN A 243 -0.65 -37.88 37.33
N LEU A 244 0.41 -37.66 38.12
CA LEU A 244 1.66 -38.44 38.35
C LEU A 244 2.53 -38.61 37.09
N ALA A 245 3.87 -38.36 37.09
CA ALA A 245 4.79 -38.08 38.21
C ALA A 245 6.00 -37.16 37.82
N GLN A 246 6.87 -36.87 38.80
CA GLN A 246 8.02 -35.95 38.73
C GLN A 246 9.32 -36.60 39.26
N ARG A 247 10.47 -36.07 38.82
CA ARG A 247 11.73 -35.82 39.59
C ARG A 247 12.76 -36.94 39.94
N ARG A 248 14.03 -36.50 39.87
CA ARG A 248 15.20 -36.67 40.79
C ARG A 248 16.12 -37.92 40.74
N LEU A 249 17.32 -37.69 40.19
CA LEU A 249 18.64 -37.61 40.88
C LEU A 249 19.04 -38.64 41.97
N CYS A 250 20.20 -39.30 41.70
CA CYS A 250 21.46 -39.36 42.49
C CYS A 250 22.02 -40.72 43.01
N LYS A 251 23.30 -40.98 42.65
CA LYS A 251 24.29 -41.96 43.18
C LYS A 251 24.03 -43.46 42.82
N THR A 252 25.04 -44.35 42.71
CA THR A 252 26.46 -44.32 43.19
C THR A 252 27.43 -45.20 42.34
N ALA A 253 28.72 -44.83 42.27
CA ALA A 253 29.95 -45.67 42.04
C ALA A 253 30.12 -46.45 40.69
N LEU A 254 31.34 -46.74 40.16
CA LEU A 254 32.74 -46.32 40.45
C LEU A 254 33.69 -46.56 39.21
N ASN A 255 34.95 -46.10 39.29
CA ASN A 255 36.12 -46.31 38.38
C ASN A 255 36.00 -45.72 36.94
N LEU A 256 36.68 -44.63 36.49
CA LEU A 256 38.10 -44.19 36.51
C LEU A 256 39.10 -45.16 35.82
N PRO A 257 40.18 -44.69 35.14
CA PRO A 257 40.69 -43.31 34.94
C PRO A 257 40.97 -42.97 33.42
N LEU A 258 41.83 -42.06 32.89
CA LEU A 258 42.77 -40.98 33.32
C LEU A 258 42.80 -39.86 32.19
N LEU A 259 43.00 -38.58 32.58
CA LEU A 259 43.90 -37.50 32.05
C LEU A 259 44.24 -37.25 30.54
N SER A 260 44.75 -36.07 30.09
CA SER A 260 44.59 -34.64 30.49
C SER A 260 45.40 -33.63 29.62
N ALA A 261 44.96 -32.37 29.59
CA ALA A 261 45.76 -31.11 29.68
C ALA A 261 46.62 -30.55 28.49
N CYS A 262 46.33 -29.27 28.18
CA CYS A 262 47.21 -28.09 28.05
C CYS A 262 48.54 -28.07 27.23
N GLY A 263 48.74 -26.97 26.48
CA GLY A 263 49.92 -26.10 26.71
C GLY A 263 50.93 -25.83 25.57
N CYS A 264 50.88 -24.61 25.02
CA CYS A 264 51.98 -23.73 24.55
C CYS A 264 53.20 -24.20 23.69
N TRP A 265 53.44 -23.41 22.63
CA TRP A 265 54.73 -22.85 22.15
C TRP A 265 55.92 -23.71 21.63
N VAL A 266 56.13 -23.61 20.29
CA VAL A 266 57.37 -23.13 19.61
C VAL A 266 58.59 -24.05 19.32
N CYS A 267 59.08 -23.89 18.07
CA CYS A 267 60.47 -24.05 17.52
C CYS A 267 60.95 -25.32 16.76
N ARG A 268 61.08 -25.17 15.42
CA ARG A 268 62.24 -25.51 14.50
C ARG A 268 62.71 -27.01 14.42
N ARG A 269 63.44 -27.52 13.40
CA ARG A 269 64.50 -26.95 12.52
C ARG A 269 64.91 -27.95 11.38
N ARG A 270 65.30 -27.46 10.17
CA ARG A 270 66.24 -28.08 9.15
C ARG A 270 65.79 -29.40 8.41
N ALA A 271 66.31 -29.81 7.23
CA ALA A 271 67.27 -29.27 6.23
C ALA A 271 67.09 -29.86 4.78
N PHE A 272 67.88 -29.35 3.80
CA PHE A 272 68.06 -29.72 2.35
C PHE A 272 69.07 -30.91 2.16
N PRO A 273 69.51 -31.42 0.94
CA PRO A 273 69.49 -30.84 -0.44
C PRO A 273 69.33 -31.76 -1.73
N GLN A 274 69.29 -31.13 -2.94
CA GLN A 274 69.75 -31.57 -4.31
C GLN A 274 69.07 -32.74 -5.11
N ALA A 275 69.17 -32.90 -6.46
CA ALA A 275 69.28 -31.99 -7.65
C ALA A 275 69.26 -32.73 -9.06
N VAL A 276 69.13 -31.96 -10.19
CA VAL A 276 69.50 -32.25 -11.64
C VAL A 276 68.60 -33.14 -12.56
N GLY A 277 68.41 -32.77 -13.86
CA GLY A 277 67.98 -33.67 -14.97
C GLY A 277 67.38 -33.04 -16.28
N LEU A 278 67.97 -33.26 -17.47
CA LEU A 278 67.82 -32.52 -18.76
C LEU A 278 66.80 -33.02 -19.84
N ASN A 279 66.20 -32.07 -20.61
CA ASN A 279 66.02 -31.93 -22.10
C ASN A 279 65.29 -32.89 -23.12
N LYS A 280 64.52 -32.23 -24.04
CA LYS A 280 64.39 -32.33 -25.54
C LYS A 280 63.48 -33.33 -26.34
N ALA A 281 62.43 -32.75 -26.99
CA ALA A 281 62.23 -32.51 -28.46
C ALA A 281 61.58 -33.51 -29.48
N LEU A 282 61.02 -32.90 -30.56
CA LEU A 282 60.69 -33.34 -31.96
C LEU A 282 59.27 -33.82 -32.41
N GLU A 283 58.59 -32.94 -33.19
CA GLU A 283 57.93 -33.06 -34.53
C GLU A 283 57.14 -34.31 -35.03
N GLY A 284 56.03 -34.10 -35.80
CA GLY A 284 55.63 -34.99 -36.92
C GLY A 284 54.13 -35.13 -37.35
N LEU A 285 53.68 -34.33 -38.34
CA LEU A 285 52.75 -34.62 -39.48
C LEU A 285 51.28 -35.16 -39.35
N GLU A 286 50.36 -34.37 -39.96
CA GLU A 286 49.25 -34.73 -40.88
C GLU A 286 47.92 -35.44 -40.45
N THR A 287 46.91 -35.31 -41.33
CA THR A 287 45.46 -35.66 -41.18
C THR A 287 44.91 -36.13 -42.56
N PRO A 288 43.74 -36.82 -42.72
CA PRO A 288 42.41 -36.19 -42.53
C PRO A 288 41.19 -37.12 -42.21
N HIS A 289 40.01 -36.49 -42.14
CA HIS A 289 38.64 -37.03 -42.38
C HIS A 289 37.87 -37.85 -41.31
N SER A 290 37.06 -37.11 -40.55
CA SER A 290 35.57 -37.21 -40.60
C SER A 290 34.86 -38.55 -40.28
N THR A 291 34.51 -38.74 -39.01
CA THR A 291 33.11 -39.02 -38.60
C THR A 291 32.82 -38.29 -37.27
N ALA A 292 31.58 -37.86 -37.06
CA ALA A 292 31.20 -37.09 -35.88
C ALA A 292 30.77 -37.99 -34.72
N GLU A 293 31.44 -37.88 -33.56
CA GLU A 293 30.82 -37.52 -32.27
C GLU A 293 31.87 -37.46 -31.14
N LYS A 294 31.66 -36.54 -30.17
CA LYS A 294 32.44 -36.33 -28.93
C LYS A 294 33.88 -35.78 -29.09
N GLU A 295 33.95 -34.45 -29.12
CA GLU A 295 34.99 -33.68 -28.42
C GLU A 295 34.29 -32.95 -27.25
N SER A 296 34.81 -32.77 -26.03
CA SER A 296 36.19 -32.82 -25.51
C SER A 296 37.13 -31.70 -25.99
N SER A 297 36.58 -30.52 -26.25
CA SER A 297 37.34 -29.27 -26.19
C SER A 297 37.94 -29.07 -24.78
N GLU A 298 39.24 -28.81 -24.71
CA GLU A 298 39.89 -28.37 -23.46
C GLU A 298 39.23 -27.07 -22.95
N PRO A 299 39.19 -26.82 -21.62
CA PRO A 299 38.65 -25.57 -21.10
C PRO A 299 39.53 -24.39 -21.55
N GLU A 300 38.94 -23.46 -22.31
CA GLU A 300 39.65 -22.28 -22.82
C GLU A 300 40.50 -21.61 -21.74
N ALA A 301 41.77 -21.34 -22.06
CA ALA A 301 42.71 -20.70 -21.15
C ALA A 301 42.24 -19.26 -20.85
N ILE A 302 41.47 -19.11 -19.76
CA ILE A 302 40.77 -17.87 -19.41
C ILE A 302 41.75 -16.68 -19.45
N PRO A 303 41.46 -15.62 -20.23
CA PRO A 303 42.38 -14.51 -20.45
C PRO A 303 42.96 -13.90 -19.17
N VAL A 304 44.17 -13.35 -19.28
CA VAL A 304 44.78 -12.53 -18.24
C VAL A 304 43.99 -11.22 -18.12
N GLY A 305 43.61 -10.83 -16.91
CA GLY A 305 42.65 -9.74 -16.63
C GLY A 305 41.18 -10.19 -16.53
N LYS A 306 40.90 -11.49 -16.49
CA LYS A 306 39.55 -12.09 -16.35
C LYS A 306 39.42 -13.14 -15.23
N GLU A 307 40.41 -13.29 -14.36
CA GLU A 307 40.46 -14.38 -13.36
C GLU A 307 39.34 -14.34 -12.30
N LEU A 308 38.62 -13.23 -12.14
CA LEU A 308 37.53 -13.08 -11.17
C LEU A 308 36.13 -12.87 -11.81
N VAL A 309 36.02 -12.98 -13.14
CA VAL A 309 34.75 -12.98 -13.90
C VAL A 309 33.67 -13.85 -13.26
N GLY A 310 32.46 -13.30 -13.09
CA GLY A 310 31.31 -14.03 -12.53
C GLY A 310 31.29 -14.14 -11.00
N LEU A 311 32.24 -13.52 -10.29
CA LEU A 311 32.31 -13.50 -8.83
C LEU A 311 32.20 -12.06 -8.30
N SER A 312 31.42 -11.89 -7.23
CA SER A 312 31.18 -10.60 -6.57
C SER A 312 31.60 -10.63 -5.10
N PHE A 313 32.23 -9.55 -4.64
CA PHE A 313 32.89 -9.47 -3.35
C PHE A 313 32.48 -8.20 -2.57
N THR A 314 32.31 -8.36 -1.26
CA THR A 314 32.22 -7.26 -0.29
C THR A 314 33.32 -7.47 0.76
N SER A 315 33.80 -6.44 1.46
CA SER A 315 34.75 -6.62 2.58
C SER A 315 34.36 -5.91 3.88
N VAL A 316 34.75 -6.50 5.02
CA VAL A 316 34.53 -5.95 6.37
C VAL A 316 35.74 -6.18 7.27
N GLY A 317 35.81 -5.48 8.42
CA GLY A 317 37.04 -5.39 9.23
C GLY A 317 38.14 -4.53 8.57
N ALA A 318 39.39 -4.71 9.02
CA ALA A 318 40.57 -4.40 8.22
C ALA A 318 40.87 -5.56 7.27
N THR A 319 41.56 -5.32 6.16
CA THR A 319 42.00 -6.36 5.20
C THR A 319 43.45 -6.15 4.84
N ASP A 320 44.14 -7.25 4.52
CA ASP A 320 45.43 -7.24 3.84
C ASP A 320 45.25 -7.94 2.48
N PRO A 321 45.55 -7.29 1.33
CA PRO A 321 45.90 -5.88 1.19
C PRO A 321 44.76 -4.92 1.60
N PRO A 322 45.07 -3.62 1.82
CA PRO A 322 44.08 -2.60 2.17
C PRO A 322 42.91 -2.54 1.19
N LYS A 323 41.70 -2.24 1.69
CA LYS A 323 40.43 -2.33 0.91
C LYS A 323 40.41 -1.61 -0.43
N VAL A 324 41.18 -0.53 -0.60
CA VAL A 324 41.30 0.22 -1.86
C VAL A 324 42.13 -0.57 -2.88
N GLU A 325 43.25 -1.15 -2.45
CA GLU A 325 44.09 -2.02 -3.28
C GLU A 325 43.39 -3.35 -3.57
N LEU A 326 42.75 -3.95 -2.57
CA LEU A 326 41.94 -5.17 -2.72
C LEU A 326 40.80 -4.96 -3.72
N GLN A 327 40.13 -3.80 -3.70
CA GLN A 327 39.16 -3.41 -4.73
C GLN A 327 39.82 -3.34 -6.12
N LEU A 328 40.86 -2.52 -6.27
CA LEU A 328 41.52 -2.28 -7.56
C LEU A 328 42.03 -3.58 -8.17
N LEU A 329 42.51 -4.50 -7.33
CA LEU A 329 42.93 -5.84 -7.69
C LEU A 329 41.74 -6.71 -8.18
N ILE A 330 40.61 -6.69 -7.47
CA ILE A 330 39.40 -7.44 -7.88
C ILE A 330 38.87 -6.94 -9.23
N GLU A 331 38.75 -5.63 -9.39
CA GLU A 331 38.19 -4.98 -10.58
C GLU A 331 39.12 -5.10 -11.80
N LYS A 332 40.44 -4.99 -11.60
CA LYS A 332 41.47 -5.24 -12.64
C LYS A 332 41.38 -6.64 -13.24
N HIS A 333 40.93 -7.61 -12.46
CA HIS A 333 40.77 -9.01 -12.88
C HIS A 333 39.31 -9.37 -13.20
N ALA A 334 38.48 -8.34 -13.43
CA ALA A 334 37.08 -8.39 -13.84
C ALA A 334 36.14 -9.17 -12.90
N GLY A 335 36.46 -9.21 -11.61
CA GLY A 335 35.50 -9.48 -10.54
C GLY A 335 34.80 -8.20 -10.12
N GLU A 336 33.64 -8.33 -9.48
CA GLU A 336 32.90 -7.17 -8.98
C GLU A 336 33.18 -6.91 -7.50
N TYR A 337 33.39 -5.64 -7.13
CA TYR A 337 33.56 -5.22 -5.74
C TYR A 337 32.50 -4.18 -5.34
N THR A 338 31.65 -4.52 -4.37
CA THR A 338 30.51 -3.68 -3.96
C THR A 338 30.99 -2.44 -3.17
N ARG A 339 31.09 -1.29 -3.85
CA ARG A 339 31.64 -0.05 -3.27
C ARG A 339 30.70 0.62 -2.28
N VAL A 340 31.26 1.10 -1.16
CA VAL A 340 30.69 2.28 -0.47
C VAL A 340 31.27 3.51 -1.17
N LEU A 341 30.42 4.29 -1.85
CA LEU A 341 30.83 5.57 -2.43
C LEU A 341 31.08 6.60 -1.32
N PHE A 342 32.33 6.99 -1.13
CA PHE A 342 32.71 8.13 -0.30
C PHE A 342 32.33 9.43 -1.02
N CYS A 343 31.14 9.95 -0.72
CA CYS A 343 30.84 11.37 -0.93
C CYS A 343 31.49 12.19 0.20
N GLY A 344 31.93 13.41 -0.09
CA GLY A 344 32.76 14.21 0.81
C GLY A 344 32.06 14.64 2.11
N LEU A 345 32.72 14.34 3.24
CA LEU A 345 32.44 14.75 4.63
C LEU A 345 31.08 14.36 5.24
N LEU A 346 31.16 13.74 6.42
CA LEU A 346 30.11 13.63 7.44
C LEU A 346 28.83 12.84 7.07
N CYS A 347 29.00 11.62 6.57
CA CYS A 347 28.01 10.55 6.71
C CYS A 347 28.68 9.24 7.15
N SER A 348 28.00 8.44 7.97
CA SER A 348 28.46 7.11 8.38
C SER A 348 28.32 6.12 7.22
N ALA A 349 29.29 5.20 7.09
CA ALA A 349 29.30 4.20 6.03
C ALA A 349 28.13 3.21 6.16
N SER A 350 27.52 2.84 5.02
CA SER A 350 26.43 1.85 5.02
C SER A 350 26.96 0.44 5.35
N GLU A 351 26.58 -0.10 6.50
CA GLU A 351 26.84 -1.48 6.91
C GLU A 351 25.73 -2.46 6.48
N GLN A 352 25.24 -2.35 5.24
CA GLN A 352 24.30 -3.34 4.69
C GLN A 352 24.96 -4.21 3.60
N LEU A 353 24.64 -5.50 3.59
CA LEU A 353 25.10 -6.46 2.59
C LEU A 353 24.22 -6.35 1.32
N GLU A 354 24.82 -6.38 0.13
CA GLU A 354 24.06 -6.43 -1.13
C GLU A 354 23.61 -7.87 -1.42
N GLY A 355 22.36 -8.07 -1.83
CA GLY A 355 21.77 -9.40 -2.08
C GLY A 355 22.36 -10.18 -3.27
N ARG A 356 23.45 -9.69 -3.86
CA ARG A 356 24.18 -10.26 -4.99
C ARG A 356 25.63 -10.63 -4.67
N THR A 357 26.05 -10.52 -3.40
CA THR A 357 27.42 -10.81 -2.94
C THR A 357 27.69 -12.32 -2.92
N THR A 358 28.73 -12.77 -3.63
CA THR A 358 29.15 -14.18 -3.67
C THR A 358 30.01 -14.56 -2.46
N PHE A 359 30.87 -13.64 -2.02
CA PHE A 359 31.75 -13.82 -0.85
C PHE A 359 31.87 -12.53 -0.02
N LEU A 360 31.88 -12.69 1.31
CA LEU A 360 32.30 -11.63 2.23
C LEU A 360 33.78 -11.84 2.61
N LEU A 361 34.63 -10.88 2.27
CA LEU A 361 36.06 -10.86 2.60
C LEU A 361 36.30 -10.25 3.99
N VAL A 362 37.11 -10.92 4.80
CA VAL A 362 37.61 -10.45 6.11
C VAL A 362 39.13 -10.55 6.17
N GLY A 363 39.77 -9.67 6.95
CA GLY A 363 41.18 -9.84 7.34
C GLY A 363 41.31 -10.46 8.73
N ASP A 364 42.53 -10.86 9.07
CA ASP A 364 42.89 -11.72 10.22
C ASP A 364 42.80 -11.02 11.61
N GLY A 365 41.92 -10.02 11.77
CA GLY A 365 41.75 -9.25 13.00
C GLY A 365 40.35 -9.33 13.59
N ASP A 366 40.26 -9.65 14.88
CA ASP A 366 39.05 -10.06 15.64
C ASP A 366 37.88 -9.05 15.69
N SER A 367 38.03 -7.84 15.14
CA SER A 367 37.01 -6.78 15.22
C SER A 367 35.87 -6.92 14.21
N HIS A 368 36.00 -7.82 13.22
CA HIS A 368 35.09 -7.87 12.08
C HIS A 368 33.75 -8.57 12.36
N GLU A 369 33.70 -9.52 13.31
CA GLU A 369 32.50 -10.31 13.66
C GLU A 369 31.35 -9.45 14.20
N PHE A 370 31.68 -8.37 14.92
CA PHE A 370 30.71 -7.48 15.57
C PHE A 370 29.96 -6.57 14.59
N THR A 371 30.45 -6.42 13.37
CA THR A 371 29.83 -5.54 12.35
C THR A 371 28.43 -6.04 11.95
N LYS A 372 27.61 -5.14 11.38
CA LYS A 372 26.30 -5.56 10.85
C LYS A 372 26.48 -6.42 9.59
N LYS A 373 27.39 -6.04 8.68
CA LYS A 373 27.68 -6.79 7.44
C LYS A 373 28.04 -8.27 7.68
N TYR A 374 28.84 -8.57 8.70
CA TYR A 374 29.20 -9.94 9.06
C TYR A 374 27.97 -10.75 9.52
N ARG A 375 27.15 -10.17 10.40
CA ARG A 375 25.93 -10.81 10.91
C ARG A 375 24.85 -10.97 9.83
N ASP A 376 24.68 -9.98 8.97
CA ASP A 376 23.80 -10.04 7.80
C ASP A 376 24.24 -11.17 6.84
N ALA A 377 25.54 -11.31 6.55
CA ALA A 377 26.08 -12.39 5.71
C ALA A 377 25.89 -13.78 6.33
N LYS A 378 26.19 -13.92 7.63
CA LYS A 378 25.99 -15.14 8.40
C LYS A 378 24.52 -15.57 8.43
N ALA A 379 23.59 -14.62 8.53
CA ALA A 379 22.14 -14.86 8.47
C ALA A 379 21.64 -15.20 7.05
N ALA A 380 22.20 -14.56 6.01
CA ALA A 380 21.90 -14.84 4.61
C ALA A 380 22.56 -16.13 4.08
N GLY A 381 23.47 -16.75 4.86
CA GLY A 381 24.22 -17.94 4.46
C GLY A 381 25.36 -17.66 3.46
N VAL A 382 25.72 -16.39 3.24
CA VAL A 382 26.81 -15.99 2.34
C VAL A 382 28.16 -16.46 2.91
N PRO A 383 29.01 -17.15 2.12
CA PRO A 383 30.33 -17.58 2.55
C PRO A 383 31.22 -16.41 3.00
N ILE A 384 31.81 -16.53 4.19
CA ILE A 384 32.76 -15.55 4.73
C ILE A 384 34.16 -16.13 4.64
N VAL A 385 35.09 -15.42 3.99
CA VAL A 385 36.44 -15.93 3.66
C VAL A 385 37.53 -14.90 3.94
N HIS A 386 38.76 -15.35 4.21
CA HIS A 386 39.92 -14.46 4.34
C HIS A 386 40.24 -13.70 3.04
N SER A 387 40.69 -12.45 3.11
CA SER A 387 41.05 -11.61 1.94
C SER A 387 42.13 -12.25 1.06
N ASP A 388 43.00 -13.06 1.66
CA ASP A 388 44.02 -13.89 1.03
C ASP A 388 43.48 -14.84 -0.06
N PHE A 389 42.19 -15.17 -0.02
CA PHE A 389 41.50 -15.95 -1.07
C PHE A 389 41.61 -15.29 -2.46
N ILE A 390 41.57 -13.96 -2.52
CA ILE A 390 41.78 -13.20 -3.76
C ILE A 390 43.22 -13.41 -4.27
N SER A 391 44.20 -13.19 -3.40
CA SER A 391 45.62 -13.42 -3.72
C SER A 391 45.93 -14.86 -4.14
N ALA A 392 45.16 -15.84 -3.67
CA ALA A 392 45.27 -17.24 -4.06
C ALA A 392 44.66 -17.53 -5.45
N LEU A 393 43.48 -16.97 -5.74
CA LEU A 393 42.80 -17.08 -7.05
C LEU A 393 43.62 -16.48 -8.21
N LEU A 394 44.41 -15.43 -7.94
CA LEU A 394 45.19 -14.71 -8.93
C LEU A 394 46.57 -15.35 -9.23
N LYS A 395 47.08 -16.21 -8.35
CA LYS A 395 48.34 -16.96 -8.55
C LYS A 395 48.09 -18.15 -9.47
N ARG A 396 48.08 -17.91 -10.79
CA ARG A 396 47.63 -18.86 -11.82
C ARG A 396 48.70 -19.84 -12.31
N GLU A 397 48.39 -21.13 -12.18
CA GLU A 397 48.71 -22.16 -13.17
C GLU A 397 47.46 -23.03 -13.38
N ASN A 398 47.28 -23.61 -14.56
CA ASN A 398 46.18 -24.57 -14.85
C ASN A 398 46.65 -26.02 -14.60
N SER A 399 47.19 -26.29 -13.42
CA SER A 399 47.63 -27.63 -13.01
C SER A 399 46.70 -28.22 -11.93
N GLU A 400 46.42 -29.53 -11.98
CA GLU A 400 45.65 -30.17 -10.91
C GLU A 400 46.49 -30.26 -9.61
N PRO A 401 45.92 -29.86 -8.45
CA PRO A 401 46.64 -29.91 -7.19
C PRO A 401 46.86 -31.35 -6.75
N LYS A 402 48.12 -31.75 -6.65
CA LYS A 402 48.56 -33.10 -6.22
C LYS A 402 48.21 -33.40 -4.75
N SER A 403 47.77 -32.40 -3.97
CA SER A 403 47.43 -32.48 -2.55
C SER A 403 45.95 -32.81 -2.29
N LYS A 404 45.69 -33.81 -1.45
CA LYS A 404 44.32 -34.17 -1.00
C LYS A 404 43.87 -33.30 0.17
N LEU A 405 42.56 -33.09 0.30
CA LEU A 405 41.92 -32.23 1.34
C LEU A 405 42.34 -32.54 2.79
N ALA A 406 42.65 -33.80 3.09
CA ALA A 406 43.14 -34.24 4.41
C ALA A 406 44.59 -33.80 4.72
N MET A 407 45.38 -33.39 3.72
CA MET A 407 46.72 -32.84 3.88
C MET A 407 46.68 -31.31 4.06
N CYS A 408 45.88 -30.61 3.26
CA CYS A 408 45.71 -29.16 3.38
C CYS A 408 45.22 -28.75 4.78
N ARG A 409 44.32 -29.54 5.39
CA ARG A 409 43.84 -29.36 6.77
C ARG A 409 44.89 -29.60 7.88
N LYS A 410 46.09 -30.08 7.56
CA LYS A 410 47.17 -30.33 8.54
C LYS A 410 48.24 -29.25 8.57
N TRP A 411 48.32 -28.41 7.55
CA TRP A 411 49.28 -27.30 7.47
C TRP A 411 48.85 -26.16 8.40
N LYS A 412 49.76 -25.70 9.27
CA LYS A 412 49.50 -24.68 10.31
C LYS A 412 50.27 -23.38 10.07
N GLY A 413 50.89 -23.22 8.91
CA GLY A 413 51.65 -22.04 8.52
C GLY A 413 52.97 -22.38 7.83
N SER A 414 53.75 -21.36 7.51
CA SER A 414 55.02 -21.48 6.76
C SER A 414 56.12 -22.31 7.44
N SER A 415 55.93 -22.72 8.71
CA SER A 415 56.76 -23.73 9.38
C SER A 415 56.66 -25.12 8.74
N ASP A 416 55.50 -25.42 8.14
CA ASP A 416 55.13 -26.76 7.69
C ASP A 416 55.44 -26.97 6.19
N GLY A 417 56.24 -26.06 5.61
CA GLY A 417 56.61 -26.02 4.19
C GLY A 417 55.75 -25.06 3.36
N PRO A 418 55.92 -25.06 2.03
CA PRO A 418 55.07 -24.32 1.10
C PRO A 418 53.59 -24.66 1.33
N ASP A 419 52.71 -23.67 1.18
CA ASP A 419 51.26 -23.84 1.38
C ASP A 419 50.71 -24.93 0.44
N PRO A 420 50.18 -26.05 0.96
CA PRO A 420 49.66 -27.15 0.15
C PRO A 420 48.22 -26.93 -0.30
N ARG A 421 47.59 -25.78 0.03
CA ARG A 421 46.33 -25.35 -0.58
C ARG A 421 46.55 -25.13 -2.09
N PRO A 422 45.57 -25.46 -2.95
CA PRO A 422 45.68 -25.25 -4.38
C PRO A 422 45.80 -23.76 -4.71
N THR A 423 46.45 -23.46 -5.83
CA THR A 423 46.50 -22.12 -6.44
C THR A 423 45.76 -22.11 -7.77
N GLY A 424 45.52 -20.93 -8.33
CA GLY A 424 44.94 -20.78 -9.67
C GLY A 424 43.47 -21.20 -9.77
N LEU A 425 43.04 -21.52 -11.00
CA LEU A 425 41.62 -21.57 -11.39
C LEU A 425 40.77 -22.50 -10.51
N LEU A 426 41.31 -23.66 -10.14
CA LEU A 426 40.55 -24.69 -9.43
C LEU A 426 40.03 -24.21 -8.07
N LEU A 427 40.70 -23.25 -7.40
CA LEU A 427 40.22 -22.63 -6.16
C LEU A 427 38.78 -22.15 -6.20
N ARG A 428 38.28 -21.72 -7.37
CA ARG A 428 36.89 -21.33 -7.58
C ARG A 428 35.89 -22.44 -7.22
N LYS A 429 36.23 -23.73 -7.34
CA LYS A 429 35.27 -24.81 -7.10
C LYS A 429 35.05 -25.00 -5.59
N LYS A 430 33.79 -25.19 -5.19
CA LYS A 430 33.30 -25.28 -3.80
C LYS A 430 34.17 -26.11 -2.83
N LYS A 431 34.72 -27.24 -3.28
CA LYS A 431 35.63 -28.11 -2.49
C LYS A 431 36.96 -27.46 -2.09
N TYR A 432 37.38 -26.38 -2.74
CA TYR A 432 38.66 -25.72 -2.54
C TYR A 432 38.52 -24.30 -1.93
N ALA A 433 37.48 -23.55 -2.29
CA ALA A 433 37.09 -22.32 -1.59
C ALA A 433 36.88 -22.55 -0.07
N GLN A 434 36.49 -23.77 0.33
CA GLN A 434 36.37 -24.18 1.73
C GLN A 434 37.67 -24.02 2.57
N TYR A 435 38.87 -23.97 1.96
CA TYR A 435 40.12 -23.77 2.71
C TYR A 435 40.36 -22.33 3.20
N TYR A 436 39.56 -21.38 2.71
CA TYR A 436 39.64 -19.96 3.08
C TYR A 436 38.41 -19.51 3.88
N LEU A 437 37.47 -20.42 4.12
CA LEU A 437 36.18 -20.20 4.77
C LEU A 437 36.36 -20.02 6.29
N VAL A 438 36.02 -18.84 6.78
CA VAL A 438 35.93 -18.50 8.20
C VAL A 438 34.60 -19.01 8.75
N GLU A 439 33.49 -18.62 8.13
CA GLU A 439 32.13 -19.00 8.54
C GLU A 439 31.15 -19.08 7.36
N GLY A 440 29.98 -19.66 7.63
CA GLY A 440 28.91 -19.88 6.65
C GLY A 440 28.95 -21.28 6.03
N LYS A 441 28.17 -21.48 4.96
CA LYS A 441 28.20 -22.70 4.15
C LYS A 441 28.17 -22.30 2.68
N LEU A 442 29.03 -22.91 1.88
CA LEU A 442 28.94 -22.82 0.42
C LEU A 442 27.68 -23.57 -0.03
N THR A 443 26.57 -22.84 -0.16
CA THR A 443 25.24 -23.39 -0.52
C THR A 443 25.23 -23.84 -1.97
N HIS A 444 25.52 -22.93 -2.90
CA HIS A 444 25.52 -23.17 -4.34
C HIS A 444 26.87 -23.68 -4.87
N GLU A 445 26.87 -24.19 -6.10
CA GLU A 445 28.12 -24.33 -6.86
C GLU A 445 28.54 -22.95 -7.39
N LEU A 446 29.85 -22.75 -7.50
CA LEU A 446 30.42 -21.48 -7.95
C LEU A 446 30.57 -21.53 -9.46
N PRO A 447 30.22 -20.46 -10.19
CA PRO A 447 30.07 -20.50 -11.63
C PRO A 447 31.41 -20.79 -12.32
N ASP A 448 31.39 -21.67 -13.32
CA ASP A 448 32.59 -21.97 -14.09
C ASP A 448 33.04 -20.71 -14.84
N ALA A 449 34.36 -20.48 -14.89
CA ALA A 449 34.92 -19.25 -15.40
C ALA A 449 34.90 -19.19 -16.94
N ALA A 450 35.04 -20.33 -17.63
CA ALA A 450 34.89 -20.37 -19.08
C ALA A 450 33.41 -20.22 -19.48
N GLU A 451 32.51 -20.88 -18.76
CA GLU A 451 31.07 -20.71 -18.97
C GLU A 451 30.62 -19.27 -18.68
N SER A 452 31.10 -18.66 -17.59
CA SER A 452 30.82 -17.25 -17.26
C SER A 452 31.37 -16.29 -18.31
N LEU A 453 32.56 -16.57 -18.87
CA LEU A 453 33.16 -15.76 -19.92
C LEU A 453 32.37 -15.88 -21.23
N LYS A 454 31.89 -17.08 -21.56
CA LYS A 454 30.99 -17.34 -22.69
C LYS A 454 29.62 -16.68 -22.52
N GLN A 455 29.00 -16.79 -21.34
CA GLN A 455 27.74 -16.09 -21.04
C GLN A 455 27.91 -14.57 -21.13
N LEU A 456 29.05 -14.01 -20.71
CA LEU A 456 29.36 -12.59 -20.88
C LEU A 456 29.63 -12.21 -22.34
N SER A 457 30.35 -13.02 -23.13
CA SER A 457 30.58 -12.72 -24.54
C SER A 457 29.30 -12.84 -25.35
N GLU A 458 28.43 -13.81 -25.05
CA GLU A 458 27.08 -13.90 -25.60
C GLU A 458 26.18 -12.74 -25.18
N ALA A 459 26.29 -12.23 -23.95
CA ALA A 459 25.54 -11.06 -23.48
C ALA A 459 26.07 -9.73 -24.07
N GLN A 460 27.36 -9.64 -24.38
CA GLN A 460 27.99 -8.46 -25.00
C GLN A 460 27.83 -8.47 -26.54
N ALA A 461 27.84 -9.63 -27.18
CA ALA A 461 27.48 -9.78 -28.59
C ALA A 461 25.98 -9.59 -28.85
N LYS A 462 25.14 -9.81 -27.82
CA LYS A 462 23.73 -9.41 -27.81
C LYS A 462 23.58 -7.95 -27.37
N GLU A 463 24.01 -7.03 -28.23
CA GLU A 463 23.26 -5.76 -28.31
C GLU A 463 21.79 -6.13 -28.49
N LYS A 464 20.90 -5.63 -27.62
CA LYS A 464 19.45 -5.82 -27.82
C LYS A 464 19.10 -5.15 -29.15
N PRO A 465 18.67 -5.89 -30.20
CA PRO A 465 18.30 -5.24 -31.45
C PRO A 465 17.15 -4.27 -31.16
N GLN A 466 17.34 -2.98 -31.48
CA GLN A 466 16.30 -1.97 -31.29
C GLN A 466 15.12 -2.31 -32.19
N THR A 467 14.10 -2.92 -31.59
CA THR A 467 12.92 -3.43 -32.30
C THR A 467 12.17 -2.27 -32.94
N GLN A 468 12.23 -2.20 -34.27
CA GLN A 468 11.60 -1.13 -35.05
C GLN A 468 10.09 -1.12 -34.78
N ARG A 469 9.62 0.00 -34.24
CA ARG A 469 8.27 0.14 -33.71
C ARG A 469 7.27 0.39 -34.84
N PRO A 470 6.00 -0.08 -34.70
CA PRO A 470 4.95 0.27 -35.65
C PRO A 470 4.80 1.79 -35.82
N PRO A 471 4.50 2.30 -37.03
CA PRO A 471 4.43 3.74 -37.28
C PRO A 471 3.46 4.49 -36.35
N ILE A 472 3.97 5.47 -35.62
CA ILE A 472 3.17 6.27 -34.68
C ILE A 472 2.09 7.04 -35.45
N ALA A 473 0.84 6.90 -35.03
CA ALA A 473 -0.30 7.45 -35.74
C ALA A 473 -0.35 8.99 -35.72
N LYS A 474 -0.71 9.60 -36.86
CA LYS A 474 -0.61 11.05 -37.14
C LYS A 474 -1.33 12.03 -36.18
N LYS A 475 -2.30 11.54 -35.39
CA LYS A 475 -2.97 12.29 -34.29
C LYS A 475 -2.81 11.48 -33.00
N SER A 476 -1.58 11.35 -32.55
CA SER A 476 -1.21 10.75 -31.28
C SER A 476 -0.61 11.86 -30.40
N PRO A 477 -0.98 11.94 -29.10
CA PRO A 477 -0.32 12.83 -28.13
C PRO A 477 1.20 12.66 -28.05
N LEU A 478 1.73 11.51 -28.48
CA LEU A 478 3.17 11.26 -28.57
C LEU A 478 3.87 12.08 -29.66
N LEU A 479 3.13 12.59 -30.66
CA LEU A 479 3.62 13.48 -31.72
C LEU A 479 3.24 14.95 -31.52
N GLU A 480 2.54 15.28 -30.44
CA GLU A 480 2.08 16.64 -30.14
C GLU A 480 3.18 17.45 -29.41
N VAL A 481 3.48 18.63 -29.94
CA VAL A 481 4.43 19.59 -29.35
C VAL A 481 3.70 20.44 -28.30
N ASP A 482 4.32 20.66 -27.14
CA ASP A 482 3.71 21.47 -26.07
C ASP A 482 3.39 22.91 -26.54
N PRO A 483 2.19 23.45 -26.29
CA PRO A 483 1.81 24.79 -26.75
C PRO A 483 2.69 25.96 -26.25
N LEU A 484 3.55 25.76 -25.25
CA LEU A 484 4.53 26.74 -24.80
C LEU A 484 5.82 26.78 -25.65
N PHE A 485 6.03 25.80 -26.55
CA PHE A 485 7.19 25.81 -27.44
C PHE A 485 7.09 26.95 -28.46
N SER A 486 8.16 27.75 -28.57
CA SER A 486 8.15 29.04 -29.27
C SER A 486 7.76 28.99 -30.76
N ASN A 487 8.02 27.87 -31.46
CA ASN A 487 7.76 27.74 -32.90
C ASN A 487 6.62 26.76 -33.19
N LYS A 488 5.44 27.30 -33.53
CA LYS A 488 4.21 26.56 -33.85
C LYS A 488 4.28 25.66 -35.10
N ARG A 489 5.41 25.63 -35.84
CA ARG A 489 5.65 24.68 -36.95
C ARG A 489 6.57 23.51 -36.57
N GLY A 490 6.97 23.41 -35.30
CA GLY A 490 7.76 22.29 -34.79
C GLY A 490 7.03 20.94 -34.91
N ARG A 491 7.80 19.85 -34.93
CA ARG A 491 7.31 18.46 -34.87
C ARG A 491 8.15 17.68 -33.87
N ILE A 492 7.57 16.70 -33.17
CA ILE A 492 8.34 15.79 -32.33
C ILE A 492 9.31 14.99 -33.20
N TYR A 493 10.58 14.91 -32.76
CA TYR A 493 11.59 14.08 -33.41
C TYR A 493 11.30 12.59 -33.18
N VAL A 494 11.44 11.81 -34.25
CA VAL A 494 11.28 10.35 -34.27
C VAL A 494 12.51 9.77 -34.97
N ASP A 495 13.14 8.77 -34.37
CA ASP A 495 14.30 8.09 -34.96
C ASP A 495 13.92 7.06 -36.05
N SER A 496 14.93 6.42 -36.65
CA SER A 496 14.81 5.34 -37.62
C SER A 496 14.10 4.08 -37.09
N TYR A 497 13.99 3.95 -35.77
CA TYR A 497 13.38 2.80 -35.08
C TYR A 497 11.93 3.09 -34.63
N GLY A 498 11.39 4.28 -34.91
CA GLY A 498 10.03 4.65 -34.51
C GLY A 498 9.90 5.07 -33.04
N ASN A 499 11.00 5.50 -32.41
CA ASN A 499 10.99 6.10 -31.08
C ASN A 499 10.77 7.61 -31.19
N ALA A 500 9.61 8.08 -30.74
CA ALA A 500 9.39 9.52 -30.56
C ALA A 500 10.00 9.99 -29.23
N PHE A 501 10.81 11.04 -29.30
CA PHE A 501 11.46 11.63 -28.13
C PHE A 501 10.53 12.64 -27.43
N ASN A 502 9.45 12.12 -26.83
CA ASN A 502 8.42 12.89 -26.13
C ASN A 502 7.88 12.09 -24.94
N CYS A 503 8.15 12.51 -23.71
CA CYS A 503 7.68 11.82 -22.50
C CYS A 503 7.27 12.79 -21.38
N THR A 504 6.40 12.31 -20.48
CA THR A 504 6.20 12.89 -19.16
C THR A 504 6.73 11.91 -18.11
N THR A 505 7.34 12.46 -17.06
CA THR A 505 7.66 11.74 -15.82
C THR A 505 7.01 12.45 -14.64
N GLN A 506 6.74 11.72 -13.54
CA GLN A 506 6.06 12.24 -12.36
C GLN A 506 6.81 11.86 -11.08
N TYR A 507 6.77 12.73 -10.07
CA TYR A 507 7.26 12.46 -8.73
C TYR A 507 6.23 12.91 -7.68
N THR A 508 5.82 11.99 -6.82
CA THR A 508 4.88 12.24 -5.73
C THR A 508 5.48 11.72 -4.41
N ASP A 509 5.49 12.57 -3.39
CA ASP A 509 5.89 12.24 -2.03
C ASP A 509 4.88 12.84 -1.04
N ILE A 510 4.04 11.97 -0.47
CA ILE A 510 2.99 12.33 0.48
C ILE A 510 3.56 12.89 1.80
N SER A 511 4.81 12.59 2.16
CA SER A 511 5.40 13.01 3.43
C SER A 511 5.73 14.50 3.42
N THR A 512 6.37 14.99 2.35
CA THR A 512 6.57 16.43 2.11
C THR A 512 5.29 17.11 1.58
N GLY A 513 4.46 16.39 0.83
CA GLY A 513 3.33 16.95 0.07
C GLY A 513 3.72 17.34 -1.37
N ILE A 514 4.87 16.89 -1.86
CA ILE A 514 5.31 17.14 -3.23
C ILE A 514 4.47 16.30 -4.20
N ASN A 515 3.92 16.93 -5.23
CA ASN A 515 3.30 16.27 -6.36
C ASN A 515 3.67 17.04 -7.65
N LYS A 516 4.67 16.56 -8.38
CA LYS A 516 5.34 17.29 -9.46
C LYS A 516 5.47 16.44 -10.72
N TYR A 517 5.59 17.11 -11.87
CA TYR A 517 5.86 16.47 -13.16
C TYR A 517 7.06 17.10 -13.86
N TYR A 518 7.67 16.34 -14.77
CA TYR A 518 8.70 16.81 -15.69
C TYR A 518 8.42 16.26 -17.10
N SER A 519 8.10 17.15 -18.03
CA SER A 519 7.82 16.88 -19.45
C SER A 519 9.06 17.17 -20.28
N MET A 520 9.35 16.33 -21.27
CA MET A 520 10.55 16.42 -22.11
C MET A 520 10.22 16.08 -23.56
N GLN A 521 10.68 16.90 -24.50
CA GLN A 521 10.44 16.76 -25.93
C GLN A 521 11.69 17.16 -26.74
N ILE A 522 12.10 16.35 -27.73
CA ILE A 522 12.94 16.84 -28.82
C ILE A 522 12.01 17.32 -29.94
N VAL A 523 12.11 18.60 -30.28
CA VAL A 523 11.28 19.25 -31.30
C VAL A 523 12.16 19.65 -32.49
N GLN A 524 11.87 19.08 -33.66
CA GLN A 524 12.50 19.44 -34.93
C GLN A 524 11.77 20.63 -35.57
N THR A 525 12.53 21.60 -36.05
CA THR A 525 12.10 22.82 -36.73
C THR A 525 12.90 22.99 -38.02
N ASN A 526 12.30 22.72 -39.19
CA ASN A 526 13.02 22.66 -40.48
C ASN A 526 14.22 21.68 -40.41
N LYS A 527 15.47 22.20 -40.39
CA LYS A 527 16.72 21.44 -40.25
C LYS A 527 17.31 21.48 -38.82
N THR A 528 16.70 22.18 -37.87
CA THR A 528 17.24 22.35 -36.52
C THR A 528 16.49 21.54 -35.47
N PHE A 529 17.19 21.15 -34.41
CA PHE A 529 16.66 20.38 -33.28
C PHE A 529 16.71 21.21 -32.00
N HIS A 530 15.64 21.12 -31.20
CA HIS A 530 15.55 21.75 -29.90
C HIS A 530 15.17 20.73 -28.82
N PHE A 531 15.85 20.76 -27.69
CA PHE A 531 15.39 20.09 -26.48
C PHE A 531 14.48 21.05 -25.71
N PHE A 532 13.20 20.68 -25.56
CA PHE A 532 12.20 21.39 -24.79
C PHE A 532 11.88 20.62 -23.51
N THR A 533 11.82 21.32 -22.38
CA THR A 533 11.55 20.76 -21.06
C THR A 533 10.59 21.67 -20.30
N LYS A 534 9.66 21.08 -19.54
CA LYS A 534 8.60 21.80 -18.82
C LYS A 534 8.24 21.09 -17.51
N TRP A 535 8.17 21.78 -16.39
CA TRP A 535 8.03 21.16 -15.08
C TRP A 535 7.29 22.04 -14.07
N GLY A 536 6.72 21.41 -13.04
CA GLY A 536 6.07 22.13 -11.94
C GLY A 536 5.12 21.25 -11.13
N ARG A 537 4.10 21.86 -10.50
CA ARG A 537 3.12 21.12 -9.68
C ARG A 537 2.07 20.47 -10.58
N LEU A 538 1.79 19.19 -10.35
CA LEU A 538 0.84 18.43 -11.16
C LEU A 538 -0.59 19.01 -11.01
N GLY A 539 -1.16 19.48 -12.13
CA GLY A 539 -2.48 20.09 -12.19
C GLY A 539 -2.56 21.58 -11.88
N ALA A 540 -1.44 22.24 -11.58
CA ALA A 540 -1.39 23.70 -11.42
C ALA A 540 -1.26 24.42 -12.79
N ASP A 541 -1.57 25.72 -12.84
CA ASP A 541 -1.58 26.48 -14.10
C ASP A 541 -0.17 26.64 -14.69
N ASP A 542 -0.03 26.24 -15.95
CA ASP A 542 1.16 26.35 -16.79
C ASP A 542 1.63 27.80 -16.99
N LYS A 543 0.76 28.80 -16.81
CA LYS A 543 1.09 30.22 -16.96
C LYS A 543 1.54 30.92 -15.67
N LEU A 544 1.20 30.36 -14.49
CA LEU A 544 1.48 30.99 -13.18
C LEU A 544 2.49 30.21 -12.32
N THR A 545 2.62 28.89 -12.51
CA THR A 545 3.26 28.01 -11.50
C THR A 545 4.18 26.92 -12.04
N ASN A 546 4.17 26.67 -13.35
CA ASN A 546 5.08 25.74 -14.01
C ASN A 546 6.08 26.52 -14.86
N ASP A 547 7.29 25.99 -15.00
CA ASP A 547 8.43 26.62 -15.67
C ASP A 547 8.88 25.76 -16.86
N TYR A 548 9.56 26.37 -17.84
CA TYR A 548 9.99 25.69 -19.06
C TYR A 548 11.31 26.23 -19.61
N LYS A 549 12.09 25.35 -20.23
CA LYS A 549 13.34 25.69 -20.92
C LYS A 549 13.38 25.05 -22.31
N GLN A 550 13.67 25.87 -23.31
CA GLN A 550 14.02 25.46 -24.66
C GLN A 550 15.53 25.66 -24.89
N GLN A 551 16.22 24.64 -25.40
CA GLN A 551 17.63 24.68 -25.77
C GLN A 551 17.77 24.28 -27.24
N SER A 552 18.54 25.04 -28.03
CA SER A 552 18.82 24.73 -29.43
C SER A 552 20.12 23.93 -29.55
N PHE A 553 20.14 22.95 -30.44
CA PHE A 553 21.33 22.15 -30.79
C PHE A 553 21.77 22.36 -32.25
N GLY A 554 21.19 23.34 -32.94
CA GLY A 554 21.46 23.55 -34.36
C GLY A 554 21.00 22.33 -35.16
N GLN A 555 21.84 21.85 -36.08
CA GLN A 555 21.54 20.66 -36.89
C GLN A 555 21.96 19.34 -36.21
N ASP A 556 22.57 19.39 -35.03
CA ASP A 556 23.06 18.22 -34.32
C ASP A 556 21.91 17.52 -33.58
N VAL A 557 21.48 16.37 -34.12
CA VAL A 557 20.48 15.50 -33.50
C VAL A 557 21.11 14.59 -32.43
N GLY A 558 22.40 14.27 -32.53
CA GLY A 558 23.11 13.42 -31.58
C GLY A 558 23.22 14.10 -30.23
N ALA A 559 23.75 15.32 -30.18
CA ALA A 559 23.83 16.11 -28.95
C ALA A 559 22.44 16.42 -28.35
N ALA A 560 21.39 16.55 -29.18
CA ALA A 560 20.02 16.71 -28.70
C ALA A 560 19.46 15.43 -28.05
N VAL A 561 19.78 14.24 -28.62
CA VAL A 561 19.44 12.93 -28.05
C VAL A 561 20.22 12.67 -26.77
N GLU A 562 21.54 12.88 -26.75
CA GLU A 562 22.37 12.75 -25.55
C GLU A 562 21.85 13.62 -24.39
N ALA A 563 21.52 14.88 -24.67
CA ALA A 563 20.96 15.79 -23.66
C ALA A 563 19.59 15.32 -23.13
N PHE A 564 18.76 14.72 -23.99
CA PHE A 564 17.48 14.13 -23.59
C PHE A 564 17.69 12.85 -22.74
N GLU A 565 18.54 11.93 -23.18
CA GLU A 565 18.79 10.66 -22.48
C GLU A 565 19.49 10.87 -21.14
N ALA A 566 20.50 11.75 -21.07
CA ALA A 566 21.16 12.12 -19.82
C ALA A 566 20.17 12.77 -18.83
N LYS A 567 19.22 13.59 -19.33
CA LYS A 567 18.18 14.18 -18.50
C LYS A 567 17.15 13.16 -18.02
N PHE A 568 16.76 12.21 -18.88
CA PHE A 568 15.89 11.08 -18.52
C PHE A 568 16.54 10.21 -17.44
N LEU A 569 17.77 9.74 -17.68
CA LEU A 569 18.57 8.95 -16.73
C LEU A 569 18.74 9.67 -15.38
N GLY A 570 19.03 10.98 -15.40
CA GLY A 570 19.15 11.78 -14.19
C GLY A 570 17.85 11.91 -13.38
N LEU A 571 16.69 11.96 -14.04
CA LEU A 571 15.37 12.04 -13.39
C LEU A 571 14.89 10.68 -12.87
N THR A 572 15.05 9.61 -13.66
CA THR A 572 14.39 8.31 -13.43
C THR A 572 15.33 7.23 -12.85
N GLY A 573 16.64 7.33 -13.09
CA GLY A 573 17.59 6.26 -12.80
C GLY A 573 17.58 5.11 -13.80
N THR A 574 17.00 5.28 -14.99
CA THR A 574 16.92 4.25 -16.04
C THR A 574 17.35 4.83 -17.39
N HIS A 575 18.05 4.06 -18.22
CA HIS A 575 18.40 4.46 -19.59
C HIS A 575 17.15 4.56 -20.48
N TRP A 576 17.17 5.44 -21.48
CA TRP A 576 16.02 5.65 -22.37
C TRP A 576 15.64 4.39 -23.15
N ASN A 577 16.61 3.57 -23.57
CA ASN A 577 16.34 2.31 -24.26
C ASN A 577 15.59 1.28 -23.38
N ASP A 578 15.86 1.23 -22.08
CA ASP A 578 15.20 0.31 -21.14
C ASP A 578 13.86 0.83 -20.58
N ARG A 579 13.33 1.95 -21.09
CA ARG A 579 12.03 2.51 -20.67
C ARG A 579 10.85 1.55 -20.84
N PHE A 580 10.92 0.62 -21.78
CA PHE A 580 9.89 -0.41 -21.96
C PHE A 580 9.94 -1.49 -20.86
N SER A 581 11.05 -1.61 -20.15
CA SER A 581 11.25 -2.42 -18.94
C SER A 581 11.40 -1.54 -17.68
N PHE A 582 10.78 -0.35 -17.66
CA PHE A 582 10.98 0.63 -16.59
C PHE A 582 10.51 0.11 -15.20
N VAL A 583 11.45 0.05 -14.27
CA VAL A 583 11.20 -0.22 -12.84
C VAL A 583 11.38 1.06 -12.04
N GLN A 584 10.37 1.43 -11.25
CA GLN A 584 10.38 2.64 -10.43
C GLN A 584 11.53 2.61 -9.40
N GLN A 585 12.47 3.54 -9.53
CA GLN A 585 13.56 3.69 -8.56
C GLN A 585 13.12 4.54 -7.35
N PRO A 586 13.54 4.19 -6.11
CA PRO A 586 13.24 4.99 -4.92
C PRO A 586 13.76 6.43 -5.03
N GLY A 587 12.93 7.41 -4.66
CA GLY A 587 13.30 8.83 -4.68
C GLY A 587 13.51 9.44 -6.09
N ARG A 588 13.18 8.71 -7.17
CA ARG A 588 13.29 9.16 -8.57
C ARG A 588 11.91 9.38 -9.20
N TYR A 589 11.89 10.11 -10.32
CA TYR A 589 10.67 10.28 -11.12
C TYR A 589 10.28 8.96 -11.79
N GLY A 590 8.98 8.65 -11.81
CA GLY A 590 8.42 7.56 -12.59
C GLY A 590 8.10 7.97 -14.03
N PHE A 591 8.32 7.07 -14.97
CA PHE A 591 7.87 7.21 -16.35
C PHE A 591 6.36 6.97 -16.46
N VAL A 592 5.66 7.85 -17.19
CA VAL A 592 4.22 7.76 -17.49
C VAL A 592 4.05 7.45 -18.98
N GLU A 593 3.44 6.31 -19.31
CA GLU A 593 3.22 5.90 -20.70
C GLU A 593 2.16 6.81 -21.38
N LEU A 594 2.47 7.31 -22.57
CA LEU A 594 1.55 8.06 -23.44
C LEU A 594 0.98 7.19 -24.58
N ALA A 595 -0.11 7.64 -25.19
CA ALA A 595 -0.78 6.98 -26.32
C ALA A 595 0.20 6.76 -27.49
N GLY A 596 0.56 5.50 -27.74
CA GLY A 596 1.54 5.12 -28.77
C GLY A 596 2.88 4.63 -28.25
N TYR A 597 3.07 4.48 -26.93
CA TYR A 597 4.19 3.71 -26.35
C TYR A 597 3.99 2.17 -26.38
N GLN A 598 2.81 1.68 -26.76
CA GLN A 598 2.56 0.25 -26.94
C GLN A 598 3.57 -0.37 -27.93
N MET A 599 4.08 -1.55 -27.59
CA MET A 599 4.75 -2.43 -28.55
C MET A 599 3.71 -3.35 -29.18
N GLY A 600 3.95 -3.80 -30.41
CA GLY A 600 3.13 -4.87 -31.00
C GLY A 600 3.36 -6.16 -30.22
N ASP A 601 2.29 -6.79 -29.75
CA ASP A 601 2.36 -8.00 -28.93
C ASP A 601 2.74 -9.20 -29.82
N GLU A 602 3.98 -9.68 -29.70
CA GLU A 602 4.49 -10.75 -30.56
C GLU A 602 3.74 -12.08 -30.39
N THR A 603 3.01 -12.25 -29.27
CA THR A 603 2.16 -13.43 -29.03
C THR A 603 0.96 -13.51 -29.97
N GLN A 604 0.57 -12.41 -30.62
CA GLN A 604 -0.63 -12.35 -31.47
C GLN A 604 -0.38 -12.65 -32.95
N LYS A 605 0.80 -13.14 -33.35
CA LYS A 605 1.10 -13.48 -34.77
C LYS A 605 0.17 -14.53 -35.42
N ASN A 606 -0.66 -15.23 -34.63
CA ASN A 606 -1.70 -16.14 -35.12
C ASN A 606 -3.12 -15.53 -35.22
N ALA A 607 -3.31 -14.26 -34.85
CA ALA A 607 -4.56 -13.53 -35.07
C ALA A 607 -4.44 -12.65 -36.32
N LYS A 608 -5.31 -12.86 -37.32
CA LYS A 608 -5.35 -12.04 -38.56
C LYS A 608 -6.08 -10.72 -38.34
N GLU A 609 -5.56 -9.84 -37.48
CA GLU A 609 -6.00 -8.45 -37.44
C GLU A 609 -5.32 -7.63 -38.55
N PRO A 610 -6.08 -6.91 -39.41
CA PRO A 610 -5.51 -6.13 -40.50
C PRO A 610 -4.86 -4.82 -39.98
N PRO A 611 -3.75 -4.35 -40.59
CA PRO A 611 -3.00 -3.20 -40.07
C PRO A 611 -3.79 -1.87 -40.14
N LEU A 612 -3.83 -1.17 -39.01
CA LEU A 612 -4.60 0.05 -38.74
C LEU A 612 -4.23 1.27 -39.62
N LYS A 613 -4.75 1.31 -40.85
CA LYS A 613 -4.84 2.55 -41.65
C LYS A 613 -5.97 3.43 -41.11
N ARG A 614 -5.66 4.34 -40.18
CA ARG A 614 -6.63 5.36 -39.71
C ARG A 614 -7.15 6.23 -40.88
N PRO A 615 -8.47 6.30 -41.13
CA PRO A 615 -9.05 7.33 -41.98
C PRO A 615 -8.84 8.74 -41.39
N LYS A 616 -9.01 9.79 -42.20
CA LYS A 616 -9.02 11.16 -41.68
C LYS A 616 -10.34 11.44 -40.95
N LEU A 617 -10.26 11.86 -39.69
CA LEU A 617 -11.39 12.37 -38.89
C LEU A 617 -11.94 13.73 -39.40
N GLU A 618 -11.58 14.14 -40.61
CA GLU A 618 -12.04 15.35 -41.31
C GLU A 618 -12.98 15.03 -42.49
N ALA A 619 -13.17 13.74 -42.83
CA ALA A 619 -14.07 13.32 -43.89
C ALA A 619 -15.54 13.26 -43.44
N ALA A 620 -15.80 12.95 -42.16
CA ALA A 620 -17.14 12.82 -41.59
C ALA A 620 -17.92 14.16 -41.51
N SER A 621 -17.23 15.29 -41.67
CA SER A 621 -17.82 16.64 -41.75
C SER A 621 -17.76 17.23 -43.16
N ALA A 622 -17.48 16.41 -44.18
CA ALA A 622 -17.23 16.84 -45.56
C ALA A 622 -17.77 15.87 -46.64
N SER A 623 -18.68 14.95 -46.26
CA SER A 623 -19.45 14.14 -47.21
C SER A 623 -20.92 14.53 -47.11
N SER A 624 -21.47 15.10 -48.18
CA SER A 624 -22.81 15.70 -48.21
C SER A 624 -23.91 14.69 -48.55
N THR A 625 -24.00 13.62 -47.76
CA THR A 625 -25.16 12.70 -47.64
C THR A 625 -24.94 11.87 -46.37
N VAL A 626 -25.47 12.31 -45.24
CA VAL A 626 -25.54 11.52 -44.01
C VAL A 626 -27.02 11.28 -43.76
N ASP A 627 -27.45 10.01 -43.78
CA ASP A 627 -28.83 9.64 -43.51
C ASP A 627 -29.25 10.04 -42.09
N GLU A 628 -30.56 10.16 -41.87
CA GLU A 628 -31.09 10.44 -40.53
C GLU A 628 -30.85 9.27 -39.58
N CYS A 629 -30.63 9.58 -38.29
CA CYS A 629 -30.47 8.60 -37.22
C CYS A 629 -31.70 7.67 -37.15
N THR A 630 -31.50 6.37 -37.36
CA THR A 630 -32.59 5.38 -37.42
C THR A 630 -33.03 4.88 -36.03
N LEU A 631 -32.25 5.21 -34.99
CA LEU A 631 -32.50 4.81 -33.61
C LEU A 631 -33.78 5.48 -33.05
N PRO A 632 -34.67 4.73 -32.37
CA PRO A 632 -35.81 5.31 -31.65
C PRO A 632 -35.36 6.42 -30.69
N PRO A 633 -36.12 7.52 -30.51
CA PRO A 633 -35.66 8.69 -29.73
C PRO A 633 -35.17 8.36 -28.31
N ALA A 634 -35.81 7.41 -27.64
CA ALA A 634 -35.37 6.92 -26.34
C ALA A 634 -34.01 6.21 -26.38
N VAL A 635 -33.74 5.39 -27.42
CA VAL A 635 -32.45 4.70 -27.60
C VAL A 635 -31.37 5.72 -27.98
N LYS A 636 -31.67 6.63 -28.91
CA LYS A 636 -30.79 7.72 -29.33
C LYS A 636 -30.24 8.50 -28.12
N ALA A 637 -31.12 8.92 -27.20
CA ALA A 637 -30.74 9.66 -26.00
C ALA A 637 -29.82 8.85 -25.05
N ILE A 638 -29.94 7.52 -25.00
CA ILE A 638 -29.01 6.68 -24.21
C ILE A 638 -27.64 6.62 -24.88
N VAL A 639 -27.59 6.42 -26.20
CA VAL A 639 -26.33 6.36 -26.96
C VAL A 639 -25.58 7.69 -26.86
N GLU A 640 -26.28 8.82 -27.01
CA GLU A 640 -25.74 10.16 -26.80
C GLU A 640 -25.21 10.35 -25.37
N LEU A 641 -25.94 9.90 -24.34
CA LEU A 641 -25.54 10.02 -22.94
C LEU A 641 -24.29 9.19 -22.58
N ILE A 642 -24.18 7.95 -23.06
CA ILE A 642 -23.08 7.04 -22.67
C ILE A 642 -21.82 7.20 -23.51
N PHE A 643 -21.92 7.83 -24.69
CA PHE A 643 -20.77 8.17 -25.53
C PHE A 643 -20.40 9.67 -25.52
N ASP A 644 -21.02 10.50 -24.68
CA ASP A 644 -20.56 11.89 -24.49
C ASP A 644 -19.15 11.92 -23.85
N ARG A 645 -18.19 12.27 -24.70
CA ARG A 645 -16.79 12.45 -24.32
C ARG A 645 -16.61 13.60 -23.32
N LYS A 646 -17.34 14.71 -23.43
CA LYS A 646 -17.22 15.85 -22.51
C LYS A 646 -17.72 15.48 -21.12
N LEU A 647 -18.84 14.75 -21.04
CA LEU A 647 -19.33 14.19 -19.79
C LEU A 647 -18.33 13.19 -19.19
N THR A 648 -17.73 12.33 -20.00
CA THR A 648 -16.68 11.38 -19.56
C THR A 648 -15.44 12.12 -19.03
N GLU A 649 -14.96 13.16 -19.74
CA GLU A 649 -13.83 13.99 -19.31
C GLU A 649 -14.14 14.76 -18.01
N LYS A 650 -15.37 15.27 -17.84
CA LYS A 650 -15.86 15.87 -16.58
C LYS A 650 -15.85 14.87 -15.43
N LEU A 651 -16.53 13.73 -15.58
CA LEU A 651 -16.72 12.72 -14.52
C LEU A 651 -15.39 12.12 -14.03
N LEU A 652 -14.41 11.92 -14.91
CA LEU A 652 -13.07 11.46 -14.53
C LEU A 652 -12.25 12.56 -13.84
N SER A 653 -12.39 13.82 -14.29
CA SER A 653 -11.72 14.97 -13.64
C SER A 653 -12.25 15.23 -12.23
N GLU A 654 -13.55 15.03 -11.99
CA GLU A 654 -14.18 15.10 -10.67
C GLU A 654 -13.62 14.06 -9.68
N GLN A 655 -13.03 12.96 -10.16
CA GLN A 655 -12.32 11.97 -9.34
C GLN A 655 -10.84 12.32 -9.08
N HIS A 656 -10.43 13.56 -9.40
CA HIS A 656 -9.06 14.08 -9.28
C HIS A 656 -8.03 13.50 -10.27
N LEU A 657 -8.45 12.88 -11.38
CA LEU A 657 -7.53 12.36 -12.40
C LEU A 657 -6.96 13.48 -13.29
N ASN A 658 -5.66 13.45 -13.58
CA ASN A 658 -5.04 14.42 -14.48
C ASN A 658 -5.18 14.01 -15.95
N LEU A 659 -6.30 14.33 -16.59
CA LEU A 659 -6.54 13.98 -17.99
C LEU A 659 -5.58 14.66 -19.01
N LYS A 660 -4.79 15.67 -18.61
CA LYS A 660 -3.70 16.20 -19.47
C LYS A 660 -2.46 15.29 -19.50
N LYS A 661 -2.26 14.48 -18.46
CA LYS A 661 -1.09 13.57 -18.31
C LYS A 661 -1.45 12.09 -18.35
N LEU A 662 -2.74 11.76 -18.17
CA LEU A 662 -3.37 10.50 -18.52
C LEU A 662 -4.61 10.78 -19.41
N PRO A 663 -4.44 11.20 -20.68
CA PRO A 663 -5.54 11.29 -21.64
C PRO A 663 -6.36 9.99 -21.72
N ILE A 664 -7.66 10.11 -21.94
CA ILE A 664 -8.59 8.98 -22.13
C ILE A 664 -8.06 8.02 -23.21
N ASP A 665 -7.59 8.57 -24.33
CA ASP A 665 -7.08 7.83 -25.49
C ASP A 665 -5.72 7.16 -25.25
N SER A 666 -5.12 7.32 -24.06
CA SER A 666 -3.78 6.83 -23.72
C SER A 666 -3.71 5.85 -22.55
N ILE A 667 -4.83 5.51 -21.91
CA ILE A 667 -4.85 4.63 -20.74
C ILE A 667 -4.28 3.25 -21.12
N SER A 668 -3.03 2.98 -20.72
CA SER A 668 -2.31 1.75 -21.04
C SER A 668 -2.78 0.61 -20.14
N LYS A 669 -3.17 -0.54 -20.72
CA LYS A 669 -3.54 -1.75 -19.96
C LYS A 669 -2.45 -2.16 -18.97
N ARG A 670 -1.18 -2.05 -19.40
CA ARG A 670 -0.01 -2.30 -18.57
C ARG A 670 0.06 -1.33 -17.38
N GLN A 671 -0.12 -0.04 -17.61
CA GLN A 671 -0.14 0.97 -16.55
C GLN A 671 -1.27 0.72 -15.54
N LEU A 672 -2.42 0.23 -16.00
CA LEU A 672 -3.49 -0.23 -15.11
C LEU A 672 -3.09 -1.48 -14.30
N GLN A 673 -2.49 -2.49 -14.93
CA GLN A 673 -2.00 -3.70 -14.25
C GLN A 673 -0.91 -3.37 -13.19
N GLU A 674 0.04 -2.49 -13.53
CA GLU A 674 1.04 -1.99 -12.57
C GLU A 674 0.40 -1.21 -11.41
N GLY A 675 -0.63 -0.40 -11.69
CA GLY A 675 -1.41 0.28 -10.65
C GLY A 675 -2.15 -0.71 -9.73
N TYR A 676 -2.79 -1.74 -10.29
CA TYR A 676 -3.43 -2.81 -9.51
C TYR A 676 -2.44 -3.59 -8.64
N ALA A 677 -1.23 -3.89 -9.16
CA ALA A 677 -0.19 -4.56 -8.38
C ALA A 677 0.24 -3.74 -7.15
N VAL A 678 0.35 -2.41 -7.27
CA VAL A 678 0.63 -1.53 -6.12
C VAL A 678 -0.57 -1.46 -5.15
N LEU A 679 -1.81 -1.44 -5.64
CA LEU A 679 -3.00 -1.52 -4.77
C LEU A 679 -3.09 -2.89 -4.05
N GLN A 680 -2.62 -3.97 -4.66
CA GLN A 680 -2.55 -5.30 -4.05
C GLN A 680 -1.43 -5.40 -2.99
N GLU A 681 -0.33 -4.66 -3.15
CA GLU A 681 0.66 -4.47 -2.08
C GLU A 681 0.08 -3.69 -0.90
N ILE A 682 -0.67 -2.61 -1.18
CA ILE A 682 -1.38 -1.82 -0.15
C ILE A 682 -2.40 -2.69 0.59
N GLN A 683 -3.18 -3.53 -0.10
CA GLN A 683 -4.05 -4.54 0.54
C GLN A 683 -3.26 -5.42 1.51
N ASN A 684 -2.10 -5.92 1.09
CA ASN A 684 -1.31 -6.85 1.90
C ASN A 684 -0.74 -6.17 3.14
N LEU A 685 -0.29 -4.92 3.01
CA LEU A 685 0.08 -4.07 4.15
C LEU A 685 -1.09 -3.88 5.12
N LEU A 686 -2.26 -3.45 4.63
CA LEU A 686 -3.46 -3.24 5.45
C LEU A 686 -4.02 -4.52 6.12
N ARG A 687 -3.45 -5.69 5.80
CA ARG A 687 -3.75 -7.00 6.42
C ARG A 687 -2.64 -7.53 7.34
N GLU A 688 -1.53 -6.81 7.53
CA GLU A 688 -0.50 -7.18 8.52
C GLU A 688 -1.05 -7.10 9.96
N ASP A 689 -0.49 -7.87 10.89
CA ASP A 689 -0.99 -7.92 12.28
C ASP A 689 -0.98 -6.53 12.96
N PRO A 690 -1.89 -6.25 13.92
CA PRO A 690 -1.88 -5.00 14.70
C PRO A 690 -0.55 -4.67 15.40
N ALA A 691 0.24 -5.70 15.72
CA ALA A 691 1.59 -5.54 16.27
C ALA A 691 2.63 -5.06 15.23
N GLN A 692 2.40 -5.32 13.95
CA GLN A 692 3.26 -4.91 12.83
C GLN A 692 2.83 -3.56 12.24
N THR A 693 1.53 -3.31 12.10
CA THR A 693 0.99 -2.08 11.46
C THR A 693 1.31 -0.80 12.21
N ASN A 694 1.41 -0.86 13.54
CA ASN A 694 1.80 0.29 14.38
C ASN A 694 3.29 0.65 14.31
N THR A 695 4.12 -0.08 13.54
CA THR A 695 5.55 0.20 13.42
C THR A 695 5.85 1.32 12.40
N LEU A 696 6.90 2.11 12.66
CA LEU A 696 7.41 3.08 11.68
C LEU A 696 7.78 2.41 10.34
N LYS A 697 8.32 1.18 10.38
CA LYS A 697 8.63 0.37 9.19
C LYS A 697 7.40 0.11 8.32
N HIS A 698 6.27 -0.23 8.93
CA HIS A 698 5.01 -0.41 8.21
C HIS A 698 4.52 0.92 7.61
N GLN A 699 4.49 2.00 8.41
CA GLN A 699 4.09 3.33 7.94
C GLN A 699 4.93 3.81 6.74
N THR A 700 6.25 3.56 6.75
CA THR A 700 7.14 3.86 5.61
C THR A 700 6.80 3.03 4.37
N ARG A 701 6.55 1.71 4.51
CA ARG A 701 6.14 0.85 3.38
C ARG A 701 4.81 1.28 2.76
N LEU A 702 3.83 1.61 3.61
CA LEU A 702 2.50 2.08 3.19
C LEU A 702 2.57 3.46 2.51
N ALA A 703 3.45 4.34 2.98
CA ALA A 703 3.72 5.62 2.34
C ALA A 703 4.43 5.46 0.98
N ASP A 704 5.41 4.58 0.87
CA ASP A 704 6.10 4.26 -0.38
C ASP A 704 5.16 3.65 -1.42
N ALA A 705 4.34 2.67 -1.05
CA ALA A 705 3.34 2.08 -1.94
C ALA A 705 2.29 3.13 -2.37
N THR A 706 1.85 4.01 -1.47
CA THR A 706 0.97 5.15 -1.81
C THR A 706 1.65 6.12 -2.80
N ASN A 707 2.92 6.46 -2.59
CA ASN A 707 3.71 7.30 -3.51
C ASN A 707 3.78 6.65 -4.90
N ARG A 708 4.10 5.35 -4.97
CA ARG A 708 4.16 4.59 -6.23
C ARG A 708 2.82 4.55 -6.95
N PHE A 709 1.71 4.39 -6.24
CA PHE A 709 0.38 4.44 -6.84
C PHE A 709 0.10 5.80 -7.49
N TYR A 710 0.34 6.91 -6.77
CA TYR A 710 0.10 8.24 -7.33
C TYR A 710 1.07 8.63 -8.45
N ILE A 711 2.32 8.16 -8.42
CA ILE A 711 3.28 8.32 -9.54
C ILE A 711 2.80 7.56 -10.79
N LYS A 712 2.23 6.36 -10.63
CA LYS A 712 1.73 5.55 -11.75
C LYS A 712 0.37 6.01 -12.29
N ILE A 713 -0.51 6.53 -11.43
CA ILE A 713 -1.86 7.02 -11.78
C ILE A 713 -1.92 8.53 -11.45
N PRO A 714 -1.71 9.43 -12.42
CA PRO A 714 -1.57 10.87 -12.19
C PRO A 714 -2.81 11.53 -11.54
N HIS A 715 -2.67 12.00 -10.29
CA HIS A 715 -3.73 12.69 -9.54
C HIS A 715 -3.45 14.18 -9.32
N VAL A 716 -4.49 15.02 -9.35
CA VAL A 716 -4.46 16.46 -9.02
C VAL A 716 -5.01 16.69 -7.60
N PHE A 717 -4.19 17.28 -6.73
CA PHE A 717 -4.59 17.65 -5.37
C PHE A 717 -4.47 19.17 -5.18
N ALA A 718 -5.42 19.77 -4.46
CA ALA A 718 -5.46 21.22 -4.24
C ALA A 718 -4.15 21.74 -3.62
N VAL A 719 -3.78 22.99 -3.88
CA VAL A 719 -2.43 23.51 -3.53
C VAL A 719 -2.13 23.41 -2.03
N SER A 720 -3.15 23.64 -1.20
CA SER A 720 -3.15 23.51 0.27
C SER A 720 -3.07 22.06 0.78
N GLU A 721 -3.34 21.07 -0.06
CA GLU A 721 -3.50 19.68 0.33
C GLU A 721 -2.27 18.82 -0.03
N LYS A 722 -2.09 17.76 0.76
CA LYS A 722 -1.15 16.68 0.48
C LYS A 722 -1.91 15.50 -0.14
N PRO A 723 -1.29 14.72 -1.04
CA PRO A 723 -1.87 13.45 -1.48
C PRO A 723 -2.16 12.56 -0.24
N PRO A 724 -3.38 12.01 -0.10
CA PRO A 724 -3.77 11.31 1.12
C PRO A 724 -3.17 9.89 1.20
N VAL A 725 -2.82 9.43 2.40
CA VAL A 725 -2.36 8.04 2.61
C VAL A 725 -3.50 7.06 2.33
N LEU A 726 -3.23 5.98 1.59
CA LEU A 726 -4.18 4.89 1.35
C LEU A 726 -4.20 3.89 2.53
N ASP A 727 -4.51 4.43 3.71
CA ASP A 727 -4.39 3.80 5.04
C ASP A 727 -5.57 2.93 5.50
N SER A 728 -6.53 2.66 4.62
CA SER A 728 -7.80 2.04 5.00
C SER A 728 -8.49 1.38 3.82
N PHE A 729 -9.20 0.27 4.07
CA PHE A 729 -9.91 -0.49 3.03
C PHE A 729 -10.94 0.35 2.27
N ALA A 730 -11.55 1.35 2.89
CA ALA A 730 -12.46 2.30 2.21
C ALA A 730 -11.72 3.16 1.15
N LYS A 731 -10.54 3.71 1.49
CA LYS A 731 -9.72 4.47 0.53
C LYS A 731 -9.17 3.60 -0.58
N LEU A 732 -8.73 2.38 -0.23
CA LEU A 732 -8.26 1.38 -1.18
C LEU A 732 -9.38 1.00 -2.17
N ARG A 733 -10.58 0.67 -1.67
CA ARG A 733 -11.77 0.37 -2.49
C ARG A 733 -12.09 1.50 -3.46
N ALA A 734 -12.13 2.74 -3.01
CA ALA A 734 -12.37 3.91 -3.87
C ALA A 734 -11.30 4.12 -4.97
N LYS A 735 -10.10 3.52 -4.82
CA LYS A 735 -9.07 3.48 -5.88
C LYS A 735 -9.13 2.23 -6.75
N ILE A 736 -9.71 1.14 -6.28
CA ILE A 736 -10.05 -0.03 -7.11
C ILE A 736 -11.19 0.34 -8.07
N GLU A 737 -12.29 0.90 -7.55
CA GLU A 737 -13.46 1.34 -8.34
C GLU A 737 -13.09 2.37 -9.44
N MET A 738 -12.11 3.24 -9.15
CA MET A 738 -11.52 4.17 -10.12
C MET A 738 -10.72 3.46 -11.23
N MET A 739 -9.93 2.43 -10.88
CA MET A 739 -9.11 1.67 -11.84
C MET A 739 -9.97 0.77 -12.73
N GLU A 740 -11.09 0.26 -12.21
CA GLU A 740 -12.11 -0.44 -12.97
C GLU A 740 -12.76 0.51 -13.99
N GLN A 741 -13.19 1.70 -13.55
CA GLN A 741 -13.74 2.73 -14.43
C GLN A 741 -12.77 3.16 -15.55
N LEU A 742 -11.48 3.32 -15.25
CA LEU A 742 -10.45 3.62 -16.25
C LEU A 742 -10.29 2.49 -17.28
N LEU A 743 -10.48 1.23 -16.89
CA LEU A 743 -10.49 0.09 -17.80
C LEU A 743 -11.73 0.10 -18.69
N GLU A 744 -12.92 0.36 -18.15
CA GLU A 744 -14.15 0.42 -18.94
C GLU A 744 -14.17 1.61 -19.93
N VAL A 745 -13.59 2.75 -19.54
CA VAL A 745 -13.37 3.90 -20.44
C VAL A 745 -12.39 3.54 -21.58
N SER A 746 -11.32 2.80 -21.28
CA SER A 746 -10.39 2.29 -22.31
C SER A 746 -11.11 1.36 -23.30
N VAL A 747 -12.07 0.54 -22.82
CA VAL A 747 -12.93 -0.28 -23.69
C VAL A 747 -13.89 0.56 -24.52
N ALA A 748 -14.58 1.54 -23.92
CA ALA A 748 -15.50 2.43 -24.62
C ALA A 748 -14.81 3.19 -25.77
N GLN A 749 -13.56 3.62 -25.57
CA GLN A 749 -12.75 4.26 -26.61
C GLN A 749 -12.34 3.30 -27.74
N SER A 750 -12.23 1.99 -27.48
CA SER A 750 -12.08 0.97 -28.53
C SER A 750 -13.37 0.86 -29.34
N LEU A 751 -14.53 0.72 -28.69
CA LEU A 751 -15.84 0.62 -29.36
C LEU A 751 -16.13 1.86 -30.23
N LEU A 752 -15.80 3.06 -29.76
CA LEU A 752 -15.87 4.30 -30.54
C LEU A 752 -14.96 4.26 -31.79
N THR A 753 -13.77 3.68 -31.67
CA THR A 753 -12.83 3.53 -32.80
C THR A 753 -13.37 2.52 -33.81
N ASP A 754 -13.90 1.39 -33.34
CA ASP A 754 -14.49 0.34 -34.19
C ASP A 754 -15.75 0.83 -34.90
N ALA A 755 -16.59 1.63 -34.24
CA ALA A 755 -17.73 2.30 -34.86
C ALA A 755 -17.27 3.19 -36.03
N LEU A 756 -16.31 4.09 -35.79
CA LEU A 756 -15.79 5.01 -36.81
C LEU A 756 -15.09 4.32 -37.99
N LEU A 757 -14.54 3.11 -37.80
CA LEU A 757 -13.95 2.32 -38.89
C LEU A 757 -14.99 1.61 -39.77
N ASN A 758 -16.19 1.33 -39.22
CA ASN A 758 -17.24 0.57 -39.89
C ASN A 758 -18.43 1.43 -40.37
N ALA A 759 -18.55 2.69 -39.93
CA ALA A 759 -19.61 3.64 -40.26
C ALA A 759 -19.58 4.19 -41.71
N LYS A 760 -19.32 3.34 -42.72
CA LYS A 760 -19.07 3.80 -44.10
C LYS A 760 -20.26 4.54 -44.73
N ASP A 761 -21.47 4.07 -44.45
CA ASP A 761 -22.72 4.53 -45.05
C ASP A 761 -23.81 4.64 -43.96
N LYS A 762 -23.44 5.10 -42.75
CA LYS A 762 -24.35 5.16 -41.58
C LYS A 762 -24.13 6.41 -40.74
N HIS A 763 -25.21 6.91 -40.14
CA HIS A 763 -25.15 7.97 -39.15
C HIS A 763 -24.36 7.53 -37.89
N PRO A 764 -23.57 8.42 -37.23
CA PRO A 764 -22.58 7.98 -36.23
C PRO A 764 -23.15 7.31 -34.98
N LEU A 765 -24.34 7.69 -34.51
CA LEU A 765 -24.96 7.09 -33.33
C LEU A 765 -25.38 5.64 -33.59
N ASP A 766 -25.84 5.35 -34.80
CA ASP A 766 -26.26 4.02 -35.25
C ASP A 766 -25.05 3.08 -35.30
N ALA A 767 -23.92 3.55 -35.82
CA ALA A 767 -22.65 2.81 -35.81
C ALA A 767 -22.08 2.62 -34.39
N GLN A 768 -22.29 3.57 -33.47
CA GLN A 768 -21.93 3.41 -32.05
C GLN A 768 -22.83 2.37 -31.36
N TYR A 769 -24.14 2.42 -31.61
CA TYR A 769 -25.13 1.48 -31.08
C TYR A 769 -24.86 0.04 -31.54
N GLU A 770 -24.45 -0.17 -32.80
CA GLU A 770 -24.05 -1.49 -33.30
C GLU A 770 -22.86 -2.08 -32.53
N GLN A 771 -21.91 -1.27 -32.06
CA GLN A 771 -20.81 -1.75 -31.21
C GLN A 771 -21.23 -2.09 -29.77
N LEU A 772 -22.39 -1.62 -29.31
CA LEU A 772 -22.98 -2.07 -28.04
C LEU A 772 -23.50 -3.51 -28.10
N ARG A 773 -23.70 -4.09 -29.30
CA ARG A 773 -24.11 -5.49 -29.53
C ARG A 773 -25.28 -5.96 -28.64
N CYS A 774 -26.16 -5.02 -28.33
CA CYS A 774 -27.25 -5.16 -27.37
C CYS A 774 -28.46 -4.41 -27.91
N LYS A 775 -29.51 -5.14 -28.28
CA LYS A 775 -30.78 -4.57 -28.70
C LYS A 775 -31.45 -3.94 -27.48
N LEU A 776 -31.62 -2.63 -27.51
CA LEU A 776 -32.41 -1.87 -26.55
C LEU A 776 -33.78 -1.58 -27.16
N GLU A 777 -34.81 -2.27 -26.68
CA GLU A 777 -36.19 -2.11 -27.17
C GLU A 777 -36.99 -1.28 -26.16
N PRO A 778 -37.41 -0.04 -26.50
CA PRO A 778 -38.11 0.85 -25.56
C PRO A 778 -39.47 0.28 -25.14
N VAL A 779 -39.75 0.32 -23.84
CA VAL A 779 -41.01 -0.13 -23.23
C VAL A 779 -41.93 1.07 -23.00
N SER A 780 -43.19 0.97 -23.44
CA SER A 780 -44.17 2.06 -23.35
C SER A 780 -44.70 2.26 -21.93
N GLU A 781 -45.34 3.41 -21.68
CA GLU A 781 -45.94 3.75 -20.37
C GLU A 781 -47.23 2.99 -20.06
N SER A 782 -47.86 2.42 -21.09
CA SER A 782 -49.01 1.53 -20.94
C SER A 782 -48.64 0.08 -20.64
N ASP A 783 -47.38 -0.33 -20.82
CA ASP A 783 -46.92 -1.72 -20.67
C ASP A 783 -46.86 -2.17 -19.20
N GLU A 784 -47.32 -3.39 -18.92
CA GLU A 784 -47.22 -3.99 -17.58
C GLU A 784 -45.77 -4.29 -17.17
N GLU A 785 -44.85 -4.54 -18.11
CA GLU A 785 -43.43 -4.70 -17.79
C GLU A 785 -42.80 -3.36 -17.33
N ARG A 786 -43.25 -2.21 -17.85
CA ARG A 786 -42.81 -0.90 -17.31
C ARG A 786 -43.44 -0.60 -15.95
N LYS A 787 -44.74 -0.85 -15.78
CA LYS A 787 -45.43 -0.70 -14.47
C LYS A 787 -44.83 -1.62 -13.40
N LEU A 788 -44.36 -2.81 -13.79
CA LEU A 788 -43.60 -3.71 -12.92
C LEU A 788 -42.29 -3.05 -12.48
N VAL A 789 -41.47 -2.56 -13.41
CA VAL A 789 -40.20 -1.88 -13.11
C VAL A 789 -40.41 -0.66 -12.20
N GLU A 790 -41.38 0.20 -12.50
CA GLU A 790 -41.72 1.38 -11.69
C GLU A 790 -42.20 1.01 -10.28
N ARG A 791 -43.00 -0.06 -10.15
CA ARG A 791 -43.45 -0.61 -8.86
C ARG A 791 -42.28 -1.15 -8.03
N LEU A 792 -41.33 -1.85 -8.66
CA LEU A 792 -40.12 -2.33 -7.98
C LEU A 792 -39.23 -1.18 -7.53
N ILE A 793 -39.09 -0.12 -8.33
CA ILE A 793 -38.34 1.07 -7.94
C ILE A 793 -38.99 1.74 -6.72
N SER A 794 -40.32 1.94 -6.75
CA SER A 794 -41.07 2.55 -5.66
C SER A 794 -41.04 1.74 -4.36
N ASN A 795 -41.23 0.42 -4.43
CA ASN A 795 -41.27 -0.44 -3.24
C ASN A 795 -39.88 -0.71 -2.64
N THR A 796 -38.85 -0.85 -3.48
CA THR A 796 -37.49 -1.25 -3.04
C THR A 796 -36.54 -0.06 -2.83
N HIS A 797 -37.05 1.18 -2.85
CA HIS A 797 -36.32 2.34 -2.35
C HIS A 797 -36.25 2.29 -0.82
N ALA A 798 -35.03 2.39 -0.26
CA ALA A 798 -34.79 2.04 1.13
C ALA A 798 -34.92 3.27 2.06
N PRO A 799 -35.52 3.13 3.26
CA PRO A 799 -35.79 4.27 4.15
C PRO A 799 -34.55 5.08 4.59
N THR A 800 -33.34 4.50 4.60
CA THR A 800 -32.10 5.23 4.96
C THR A 800 -31.43 5.92 3.76
N HIS A 801 -31.98 5.77 2.54
CA HIS A 801 -31.48 6.41 1.33
C HIS A 801 -32.44 7.53 0.90
N ASN A 802 -32.78 8.39 1.87
CA ASN A 802 -33.84 9.40 1.74
C ASN A 802 -33.38 10.74 1.14
N THR A 803 -32.10 10.93 0.85
CA THR A 803 -31.56 12.18 0.29
C THR A 803 -31.76 12.35 -1.23
N TRP A 804 -32.31 11.34 -1.91
CA TRP A 804 -32.78 11.43 -3.29
C TRP A 804 -33.99 10.51 -3.53
N LYS A 805 -34.77 10.83 -4.56
CA LYS A 805 -35.80 9.98 -5.15
C LYS A 805 -35.38 9.57 -6.57
N LEU A 806 -35.92 8.46 -7.06
CA LEU A 806 -35.63 7.93 -8.40
C LEU A 806 -36.85 8.04 -9.30
N LYS A 807 -36.68 8.74 -10.42
CA LYS A 807 -37.74 9.00 -11.40
C LYS A 807 -37.40 8.34 -12.72
N VAL A 808 -38.24 7.41 -13.16
CA VAL A 808 -38.05 6.69 -14.42
C VAL A 808 -38.23 7.65 -15.60
N LYS A 809 -37.27 7.63 -16.52
CA LYS A 809 -37.29 8.37 -17.79
C LYS A 809 -37.59 7.44 -18.96
N SER A 810 -36.95 6.27 -18.98
CA SER A 810 -37.19 5.24 -19.97
C SER A 810 -36.78 3.86 -19.45
N VAL A 811 -37.48 2.82 -19.92
CA VAL A 811 -37.19 1.41 -19.68
C VAL A 811 -36.97 0.74 -21.03
N PHE A 812 -35.99 -0.16 -21.12
CA PHE A 812 -35.67 -0.91 -22.32
C PHE A 812 -35.56 -2.39 -22.00
N LYS A 813 -36.13 -3.26 -22.84
CA LYS A 813 -35.79 -4.70 -22.86
C LYS A 813 -34.39 -4.85 -23.48
N CYS A 814 -33.58 -5.74 -22.90
CA CYS A 814 -32.17 -5.92 -23.30
C CYS A 814 -31.91 -7.32 -23.86
N ASP A 815 -31.74 -7.42 -25.18
CA ASP A 815 -31.17 -8.62 -25.80
C ASP A 815 -29.72 -8.40 -26.24
N ARG A 816 -28.78 -8.93 -25.46
CA ARG A 816 -27.35 -8.82 -25.70
C ARG A 816 -26.83 -10.04 -26.43
N GLN A 817 -26.08 -9.82 -27.51
CA GLN A 817 -25.70 -10.85 -28.47
C GLN A 817 -25.05 -12.08 -27.80
N GLY A 818 -25.71 -13.23 -27.94
CA GLY A 818 -25.25 -14.52 -27.41
C GLY A 818 -25.46 -14.69 -25.89
N GLU A 819 -26.10 -13.77 -25.17
CA GLU A 819 -26.21 -13.85 -23.71
C GLU A 819 -27.19 -14.94 -23.26
N ALA A 820 -28.38 -15.03 -23.88
CA ALA A 820 -29.35 -16.09 -23.58
C ALA A 820 -28.83 -17.51 -23.91
N GLN A 821 -27.84 -17.61 -24.81
CA GLN A 821 -27.15 -18.84 -25.18
C GLN A 821 -25.99 -19.19 -24.23
N ARG A 822 -25.42 -18.20 -23.52
CA ARG A 822 -24.37 -18.39 -22.51
C ARG A 822 -24.92 -18.54 -21.08
N PHE A 823 -26.17 -18.14 -20.85
CA PHE A 823 -26.82 -18.21 -19.55
C PHE A 823 -26.99 -19.65 -19.06
N ASN A 824 -26.70 -19.91 -17.79
CA ASN A 824 -26.71 -21.25 -17.21
C ASN A 824 -28.13 -21.76 -16.92
N LYS A 825 -28.77 -22.37 -17.93
CA LYS A 825 -30.15 -22.87 -17.86
C LYS A 825 -30.37 -23.97 -16.79
N GLU A 826 -29.33 -24.76 -16.52
CA GLU A 826 -29.37 -25.84 -15.52
C GLU A 826 -29.38 -25.31 -14.08
N MET A 827 -29.13 -24.01 -13.86
CA MET A 827 -29.11 -23.43 -12.52
C MET A 827 -30.46 -22.81 -12.14
N ASP A 828 -30.97 -23.27 -11.00
CA ASP A 828 -32.23 -22.83 -10.39
C ASP A 828 -31.99 -21.72 -9.34
N ASN A 829 -32.98 -21.44 -8.49
CA ASN A 829 -33.00 -20.29 -7.55
C ASN A 829 -32.67 -18.98 -8.28
N ARG A 830 -33.49 -18.65 -9.27
CA ARG A 830 -33.33 -17.44 -10.09
C ARG A 830 -34.04 -16.27 -9.45
N MET A 831 -33.38 -15.12 -9.39
CA MET A 831 -33.96 -13.87 -8.89
C MET A 831 -33.78 -12.74 -9.89
N LEU A 832 -34.77 -11.84 -9.97
CA LEU A 832 -34.64 -10.57 -10.68
C LEU A 832 -34.05 -9.52 -9.72
N LEU A 833 -32.81 -9.10 -9.97
CA LEU A 833 -32.03 -8.25 -9.03
C LEU A 833 -31.44 -7.01 -9.69
N TRP A 834 -31.20 -5.97 -8.89
CA TRP A 834 -30.69 -4.67 -9.32
C TRP A 834 -29.16 -4.61 -9.34
N HIS A 835 -28.60 -4.08 -10.44
CA HIS A 835 -27.21 -3.61 -10.51
C HIS A 835 -27.17 -2.16 -11.02
N GLY A 836 -26.20 -1.37 -10.54
CA GLY A 836 -26.00 0.03 -10.92
C GLY A 836 -24.52 0.34 -11.08
N SER A 837 -24.19 1.27 -11.96
CA SER A 837 -22.81 1.58 -12.35
C SER A 837 -22.71 3.00 -12.92
N ARG A 838 -21.50 3.57 -12.92
CA ARG A 838 -21.23 4.93 -13.42
C ARG A 838 -21.53 5.04 -14.92
N LEU A 839 -22.01 6.21 -15.38
CA LEU A 839 -22.35 6.46 -16.79
C LEU A 839 -21.25 6.04 -17.78
N THR A 840 -19.99 6.26 -17.42
CA THR A 840 -18.80 5.90 -18.22
C THR A 840 -18.61 4.40 -18.49
N ASN A 841 -19.25 3.53 -17.71
CA ASN A 841 -19.03 2.08 -17.76
C ASN A 841 -20.01 1.38 -18.71
N TRP A 842 -21.15 2.01 -19.00
CA TRP A 842 -22.25 1.39 -19.73
C TRP A 842 -21.96 1.00 -21.19
N PRO A 843 -21.10 1.70 -21.96
CA PRO A 843 -20.71 1.21 -23.29
C PRO A 843 -20.07 -0.18 -23.24
N SER A 844 -19.22 -0.43 -22.23
CA SER A 844 -18.57 -1.73 -22.02
C SER A 844 -19.54 -2.77 -21.45
N ILE A 845 -20.35 -2.41 -20.45
CA ILE A 845 -21.36 -3.31 -19.84
C ILE A 845 -22.37 -3.78 -20.89
N LEU A 846 -22.83 -2.92 -21.79
CA LEU A 846 -23.76 -3.31 -22.86
C LEU A 846 -23.07 -4.19 -23.91
N ALA A 847 -21.83 -3.87 -24.33
CA ALA A 847 -21.09 -4.67 -25.31
C ALA A 847 -20.68 -6.06 -24.78
N LYS A 848 -20.23 -6.14 -23.52
CA LYS A 848 -19.56 -7.34 -22.96
C LYS A 848 -20.38 -8.07 -21.90
N GLY A 849 -21.39 -7.44 -21.34
CA GLY A 849 -22.08 -7.89 -20.12
C GLY A 849 -21.30 -7.49 -18.86
N LEU A 850 -21.92 -7.72 -17.70
CA LEU A 850 -21.26 -7.55 -16.41
C LEU A 850 -20.09 -8.54 -16.29
N GLN A 851 -18.92 -8.05 -15.88
CA GLN A 851 -17.68 -8.82 -15.75
C GLN A 851 -17.25 -8.94 -14.29
N ILE A 852 -16.43 -9.95 -13.99
CA ILE A 852 -15.75 -10.06 -12.69
C ILE A 852 -14.43 -9.29 -12.78
N ALA A 853 -14.08 -8.58 -11.71
CA ALA A 853 -12.85 -7.81 -11.61
C ALA A 853 -11.60 -8.65 -11.97
N PRO A 854 -10.61 -8.06 -12.69
CA PRO A 854 -9.47 -8.80 -13.23
C PRO A 854 -8.63 -9.48 -12.14
N PRO A 855 -7.94 -10.60 -12.44
CA PRO A 855 -7.22 -11.38 -11.44
C PRO A 855 -6.14 -10.59 -10.68
N GLU A 856 -5.57 -9.55 -11.29
CA GLU A 856 -4.59 -8.63 -10.69
C GLU A 856 -5.18 -7.65 -9.67
N ALA A 857 -6.50 -7.40 -9.68
CA ALA A 857 -7.13 -6.44 -8.76
C ALA A 857 -7.10 -6.93 -7.29
N PRO A 858 -7.13 -6.04 -6.28
CA PRO A 858 -7.09 -6.44 -4.86
C PRO A 858 -8.45 -6.95 -4.36
N SER A 859 -8.52 -8.19 -3.85
CA SER A 859 -9.79 -8.76 -3.37
C SER A 859 -10.41 -8.06 -2.15
N SER A 860 -9.65 -7.26 -1.39
CA SER A 860 -10.15 -6.53 -0.20
C SER A 860 -11.02 -5.31 -0.53
N GLY A 861 -11.15 -4.93 -1.80
CA GLY A 861 -12.14 -3.94 -2.22
C GLY A 861 -13.59 -4.43 -2.12
N TYR A 862 -13.79 -5.74 -2.18
CA TYR A 862 -15.10 -6.37 -2.35
C TYR A 862 -15.50 -7.12 -1.07
N MET A 863 -16.75 -6.94 -0.59
CA MET A 863 -17.17 -7.42 0.74
C MET A 863 -17.22 -8.97 0.85
N PHE A 864 -17.40 -9.65 -0.29
CA PHE A 864 -17.52 -11.09 -0.44
C PHE A 864 -16.65 -11.61 -1.59
N ASP A 865 -15.38 -11.17 -1.64
CA ASP A 865 -14.41 -11.50 -2.70
C ASP A 865 -14.86 -11.01 -4.10
N LYS A 866 -14.05 -11.25 -5.14
CA LYS A 866 -14.35 -10.81 -6.52
C LYS A 866 -15.53 -11.60 -7.10
N GLY A 867 -16.57 -10.89 -7.54
CA GLY A 867 -17.74 -11.45 -8.20
C GLY A 867 -18.61 -10.34 -8.80
N ILE A 868 -19.75 -10.67 -9.38
CA ILE A 868 -20.74 -9.69 -9.86
C ILE A 868 -21.75 -9.45 -8.74
N TYR A 869 -21.86 -8.20 -8.28
CA TYR A 869 -22.66 -7.79 -7.14
C TYR A 869 -24.04 -7.27 -7.55
N PHE A 870 -25.06 -7.71 -6.84
CA PHE A 870 -26.46 -7.32 -7.01
C PHE A 870 -27.13 -7.01 -5.66
N ALA A 871 -28.23 -6.25 -5.69
CA ALA A 871 -29.09 -6.00 -4.55
C ALA A 871 -30.57 -6.24 -4.89
N ASP A 872 -31.36 -6.53 -3.85
CA ASP A 872 -32.83 -6.57 -3.91
C ASP A 872 -33.47 -5.19 -3.64
N MET A 873 -32.69 -4.21 -3.17
CA MET A 873 -33.11 -2.83 -2.94
C MET A 873 -32.55 -1.87 -4.00
N VAL A 874 -33.40 -1.26 -4.85
CA VAL A 874 -32.94 -0.39 -5.96
C VAL A 874 -32.01 0.74 -5.49
N SER A 875 -32.37 1.39 -4.38
CA SER A 875 -31.62 2.53 -3.82
C SER A 875 -30.22 2.16 -3.29
N LYS A 876 -29.95 0.86 -3.10
CA LYS A 876 -28.61 0.37 -2.80
C LYS A 876 -27.77 0.33 -4.08
N SER A 877 -28.33 -0.25 -5.15
CA SER A 877 -27.66 -0.28 -6.46
C SER A 877 -27.53 1.11 -7.09
N SER A 878 -28.47 2.03 -6.85
CA SER A 878 -28.44 3.38 -7.41
C SER A 878 -27.31 4.26 -6.87
N GLN A 879 -26.75 3.96 -5.69
CA GLN A 879 -25.57 4.68 -5.18
C GLN A 879 -24.36 4.49 -6.09
N TYR A 880 -24.22 3.32 -6.71
CA TYR A 880 -23.15 3.00 -7.66
C TYR A 880 -23.27 3.70 -9.02
N CYS A 881 -24.36 4.45 -9.26
CA CYS A 881 -24.46 5.36 -10.40
C CYS A 881 -23.60 6.63 -10.20
N TYR A 882 -23.37 7.05 -8.95
CA TYR A 882 -22.71 8.31 -8.55
C TYR A 882 -23.29 9.55 -9.26
N ALA A 883 -24.63 9.60 -9.41
CA ALA A 883 -25.33 10.81 -9.85
C ALA A 883 -25.18 11.95 -8.84
N SER A 884 -25.37 13.19 -9.29
CA SER A 884 -25.35 14.40 -8.46
C SER A 884 -26.31 15.45 -8.99
N SER A 885 -26.61 16.52 -8.25
CA SER A 885 -27.45 17.62 -8.76
C SER A 885 -26.89 18.29 -10.02
N ALA A 886 -25.59 18.15 -10.30
CA ALA A 886 -24.92 18.64 -11.52
C ALA A 886 -24.78 17.58 -12.63
N GLN A 887 -25.26 16.35 -12.39
CA GLN A 887 -25.44 15.27 -13.36
C GLN A 887 -26.47 14.27 -12.79
N PRO A 888 -27.78 14.57 -12.86
CA PRO A 888 -28.81 13.79 -12.17
C PRO A 888 -29.20 12.50 -12.90
N HIS A 889 -28.77 12.31 -14.14
CA HIS A 889 -29.06 11.10 -14.92
C HIS A 889 -28.18 9.93 -14.49
N GLY A 890 -28.80 8.76 -14.29
CA GLY A 890 -28.11 7.51 -14.03
C GLY A 890 -28.79 6.33 -14.74
N LEU A 891 -28.06 5.24 -14.88
CA LEU A 891 -28.55 4.00 -15.50
C LEU A 891 -28.48 2.86 -14.49
N LEU A 892 -29.48 1.99 -14.53
CA LEU A 892 -29.64 0.80 -13.69
C LEU A 892 -30.00 -0.39 -14.60
N VAL A 893 -29.67 -1.61 -14.19
CA VAL A 893 -30.23 -2.83 -14.81
C VAL A 893 -30.93 -3.71 -13.80
N LEU A 894 -31.97 -4.38 -14.29
CA LEU A 894 -32.55 -5.56 -13.67
C LEU A 894 -32.05 -6.78 -14.44
N CYS A 895 -31.42 -7.71 -13.73
CA CYS A 895 -30.88 -8.94 -14.29
C CYS A 895 -31.61 -10.15 -13.73
N GLU A 896 -31.87 -11.15 -14.57
CA GLU A 896 -32.15 -12.51 -14.09
C GLU A 896 -30.81 -13.11 -13.64
N VAL A 897 -30.69 -13.43 -12.36
CA VAL A 897 -29.49 -13.95 -11.73
C VAL A 897 -29.78 -15.36 -11.21
N ALA A 898 -29.10 -16.36 -11.76
CA ALA A 898 -29.18 -17.74 -11.29
C ALA A 898 -28.24 -17.94 -10.09
N LEU A 899 -28.83 -18.00 -8.89
CA LEU A 899 -28.06 -18.02 -7.64
C LEU A 899 -27.72 -19.43 -7.16
N GLY A 900 -28.42 -20.46 -7.66
CA GLY A 900 -28.20 -21.85 -7.26
C GLY A 900 -28.21 -22.05 -5.75
N LYS A 901 -27.30 -22.89 -5.25
CA LYS A 901 -27.08 -23.15 -3.82
C LYS A 901 -26.21 -22.05 -3.21
N GLN A 902 -26.85 -21.13 -2.50
CA GLN A 902 -26.19 -19.95 -1.93
C GLN A 902 -25.40 -20.23 -0.64
N ARG A 903 -24.36 -19.43 -0.38
CA ARG A 903 -23.70 -19.30 0.92
C ARG A 903 -24.10 -18.01 1.61
N ARG A 904 -24.63 -18.10 2.83
CA ARG A 904 -25.09 -16.94 3.61
C ARG A 904 -24.01 -16.43 4.55
N PHE A 905 -23.93 -15.11 4.69
CA PHE A 905 -22.96 -14.41 5.53
C PHE A 905 -23.60 -13.28 6.32
N LEU A 906 -23.27 -13.17 7.62
CA LEU A 906 -23.67 -12.04 8.48
C LEU A 906 -22.61 -10.91 8.51
N GLN A 907 -21.38 -11.20 8.10
CA GLN A 907 -20.24 -10.28 8.10
C GLN A 907 -19.42 -10.44 6.81
N ALA A 908 -18.57 -9.46 6.49
CA ALA A 908 -17.72 -9.48 5.30
C ALA A 908 -16.77 -10.68 5.29
N ASP A 909 -16.57 -11.30 4.13
CA ASP A 909 -15.66 -12.43 3.94
C ASP A 909 -14.90 -12.31 2.62
N TYR A 910 -13.66 -11.79 2.71
CA TYR A 910 -12.77 -11.57 1.56
C TYR A 910 -12.22 -12.84 0.89
N GLU A 911 -12.73 -14.02 1.26
CA GLU A 911 -12.46 -15.30 0.61
C GLU A 911 -13.76 -16.07 0.26
N ALA A 912 -14.91 -15.38 0.24
CA ALA A 912 -16.21 -16.01 0.02
C ALA A 912 -16.26 -16.84 -1.29
N ALA A 913 -15.66 -16.37 -2.38
CA ALA A 913 -15.57 -17.12 -3.64
C ALA A 913 -14.86 -18.48 -3.46
N LYS A 914 -13.72 -18.50 -2.74
CA LYS A 914 -12.97 -19.72 -2.43
C LYS A 914 -13.81 -20.68 -1.58
N LYS A 915 -14.52 -20.14 -0.58
CA LYS A 915 -15.36 -20.90 0.37
C LYS A 915 -16.59 -21.49 -0.31
N CYS A 916 -17.25 -20.73 -1.18
CA CYS A 916 -18.35 -21.23 -2.00
C CYS A 916 -17.88 -22.37 -2.93
N LYS A 917 -16.78 -22.18 -3.65
CA LYS A 917 -16.21 -23.22 -4.52
C LYS A 917 -15.82 -24.50 -3.74
N LYS A 918 -15.27 -24.37 -2.53
CA LYS A 918 -14.88 -25.49 -1.68
C LYS A 918 -16.10 -26.30 -1.20
N ASP A 919 -17.14 -25.62 -0.73
CA ASP A 919 -18.29 -26.23 -0.06
C ASP A 919 -19.47 -26.51 -1.05
N GLY A 920 -19.17 -26.45 -2.36
CA GLY A 920 -20.09 -26.74 -3.47
C GLY A 920 -21.28 -25.79 -3.48
N GLN A 921 -21.04 -24.48 -3.52
CA GLN A 921 -22.04 -23.41 -3.53
C GLN A 921 -21.80 -22.45 -4.70
N ASP A 922 -22.87 -22.00 -5.33
CA ASP A 922 -22.84 -21.30 -6.62
C ASP A 922 -22.81 -19.77 -6.50
N SER A 923 -23.24 -19.24 -5.35
CA SER A 923 -23.28 -17.80 -5.06
C SER A 923 -23.03 -17.52 -3.58
N ALA A 924 -22.67 -16.28 -3.25
CA ALA A 924 -22.79 -15.75 -1.89
C ALA A 924 -24.03 -14.87 -1.74
N GLN A 925 -24.49 -14.74 -0.49
CA GLN A 925 -25.54 -13.84 -0.04
C GLN A 925 -25.10 -13.15 1.25
N GLY A 926 -24.82 -11.85 1.19
CA GLY A 926 -24.66 -11.01 2.37
C GLY A 926 -26.03 -10.68 2.94
N ILE A 927 -26.27 -11.00 4.20
CA ILE A 927 -27.59 -10.88 4.83
C ILE A 927 -27.70 -9.54 5.56
N GLY A 928 -28.60 -8.69 5.08
CA GLY A 928 -28.89 -7.39 5.65
C GLY A 928 -29.96 -7.41 6.73
N ARG A 929 -29.92 -6.43 7.64
CA ARG A 929 -30.96 -6.14 8.64
C ARG A 929 -32.32 -5.77 8.01
N MET A 930 -32.30 -5.28 6.78
CA MET A 930 -33.49 -4.91 6.01
C MET A 930 -33.44 -5.57 4.61
N CYS A 931 -34.61 -5.98 4.13
CA CYS A 931 -34.82 -6.54 2.78
C CYS A 931 -36.23 -6.16 2.29
N PRO A 932 -36.60 -6.40 1.02
CA PRO A 932 -38.00 -6.43 0.61
C PRO A 932 -38.79 -7.46 1.43
N ASN A 933 -40.06 -7.18 1.75
CA ASN A 933 -40.94 -8.11 2.46
C ASN A 933 -41.14 -9.42 1.66
N PRO A 934 -40.64 -10.59 2.12
CA PRO A 934 -40.72 -11.84 1.35
C PRO A 934 -42.15 -12.36 1.18
N LYS A 935 -43.12 -11.87 1.96
CA LYS A 935 -44.57 -12.15 1.76
C LYS A 935 -45.17 -11.45 0.54
N SER A 936 -44.39 -10.63 -0.15
CA SER A 936 -44.77 -9.92 -1.37
C SER A 936 -43.82 -10.26 -2.53
N ASP A 937 -43.03 -11.33 -2.39
CA ASP A 937 -42.33 -11.95 -3.50
C ASP A 937 -43.34 -12.67 -4.40
N PHE A 938 -43.09 -12.68 -5.70
CA PHE A 938 -43.85 -13.42 -6.72
C PHE A 938 -42.90 -13.89 -7.82
N GLU A 939 -43.38 -14.71 -8.75
CA GLU A 939 -42.57 -15.26 -9.83
C GLU A 939 -43.03 -14.75 -11.20
N ILE A 940 -42.07 -14.58 -12.11
CA ILE A 940 -42.29 -14.28 -13.53
C ILE A 940 -41.53 -15.31 -14.39
N PRO A 941 -41.98 -15.64 -15.61
CA PRO A 941 -41.22 -16.54 -16.48
C PRO A 941 -39.89 -15.90 -16.91
N SER A 942 -38.83 -16.70 -16.93
CA SER A 942 -37.52 -16.33 -17.47
C SER A 942 -37.59 -16.06 -18.98
N VAL A 943 -36.91 -15.00 -19.45
CA VAL A 943 -36.79 -14.71 -20.91
C VAL A 943 -35.92 -15.70 -21.68
N VAL A 944 -35.38 -16.74 -21.03
CA VAL A 944 -34.40 -17.67 -21.59
C VAL A 944 -34.92 -19.09 -21.78
N ASP A 945 -35.83 -19.54 -20.92
CA ASP A 945 -36.38 -20.92 -20.90
C ASP A 945 -37.69 -21.06 -20.10
N GLU A 946 -38.41 -19.96 -19.87
CA GLU A 946 -39.70 -19.90 -19.15
C GLU A 946 -39.70 -20.37 -17.68
N LYS A 947 -38.60 -20.93 -17.14
CA LYS A 947 -38.48 -21.29 -15.71
C LYS A 947 -38.80 -20.08 -14.81
N PRO A 948 -39.37 -20.30 -13.61
CA PRO A 948 -39.71 -19.22 -12.69
C PRO A 948 -38.48 -18.42 -12.24
N VAL A 949 -38.64 -17.10 -12.23
CA VAL A 949 -37.70 -16.12 -11.69
C VAL A 949 -38.42 -15.35 -10.59
N ARG A 950 -37.90 -15.43 -9.36
CA ARG A 950 -38.46 -14.73 -8.20
C ARG A 950 -38.17 -13.24 -8.27
N VAL A 951 -39.19 -12.44 -8.03
CA VAL A 951 -39.16 -10.98 -8.01
C VAL A 951 -39.50 -10.49 -6.60
N CYS A 952 -38.62 -9.69 -6.01
CA CYS A 952 -38.83 -9.10 -4.70
C CYS A 952 -39.78 -7.90 -4.75
N GLY A 953 -41.09 -8.16 -4.77
CA GLY A 953 -42.13 -7.13 -4.90
C GLY A 953 -42.39 -6.28 -3.66
N GLY A 954 -41.86 -6.69 -2.49
CA GLY A 954 -42.18 -6.10 -1.19
C GLY A 954 -41.53 -4.74 -0.89
N LYS A 955 -42.17 -3.98 0.01
CA LYS A 955 -41.55 -2.82 0.66
C LYS A 955 -40.51 -3.25 1.70
N SER A 956 -39.60 -2.34 2.05
CA SER A 956 -38.56 -2.55 3.07
C SER A 956 -39.11 -3.11 4.39
N TRP A 957 -38.53 -4.21 4.85
CA TRP A 957 -39.01 -5.08 5.93
C TRP A 957 -37.87 -5.52 6.85
N ASN A 958 -38.15 -5.71 8.15
CA ASN A 958 -37.13 -6.10 9.12
C ASN A 958 -36.80 -7.60 9.03
N ASN A 959 -35.53 -7.88 8.77
CA ASN A 959 -35.00 -9.23 8.55
C ASN A 959 -34.44 -9.90 9.82
N SER A 960 -34.62 -9.31 11.02
CA SER A 960 -34.11 -9.83 12.31
C SER A 960 -34.29 -11.34 12.47
N LYS A 961 -35.49 -11.89 12.22
CA LYS A 961 -35.75 -13.34 12.40
C LYS A 961 -34.82 -14.24 11.59
N THR A 962 -34.48 -13.84 10.37
CA THR A 962 -33.55 -14.58 9.50
C THR A 962 -32.11 -14.46 10.00
N ILE A 963 -31.74 -13.29 10.52
CA ILE A 963 -30.45 -13.05 11.17
C ILE A 963 -30.32 -13.89 12.44
N ASP A 964 -31.32 -13.89 13.31
CA ASP A 964 -31.34 -14.64 14.57
C ASP A 964 -31.19 -16.15 14.33
N GLN A 965 -31.85 -16.68 13.29
CA GLN A 965 -31.69 -18.08 12.85
C GLN A 965 -30.26 -18.37 12.37
N LEU A 966 -29.75 -17.58 11.42
CA LEU A 966 -28.39 -17.76 10.89
C LEU A 966 -27.30 -17.55 11.95
N ARG A 967 -27.56 -16.72 12.96
CA ARG A 967 -26.64 -16.46 14.07
C ARG A 967 -26.42 -17.71 14.92
N GLU A 968 -27.47 -18.51 15.14
CA GLU A 968 -27.37 -19.78 15.85
C GLU A 968 -26.69 -20.87 15.00
N GLU A 969 -26.84 -20.81 13.67
CA GLU A 969 -26.16 -21.73 12.72
C GLU A 969 -24.65 -21.45 12.56
N ILE A 970 -24.20 -20.20 12.75
CA ILE A 970 -22.82 -19.77 12.46
C ILE A 970 -21.93 -19.81 13.72
N PRO A 971 -20.80 -20.55 13.72
CA PRO A 971 -19.84 -20.56 14.81
C PRO A 971 -19.36 -19.17 15.21
N GLY A 972 -19.35 -18.88 16.52
CA GLY A 972 -19.02 -17.56 17.07
C GLY A 972 -20.19 -16.58 17.15
N LYS A 973 -21.40 -16.94 16.67
CA LYS A 973 -22.64 -16.15 16.76
C LYS A 973 -22.49 -14.67 16.35
N PRO A 974 -21.88 -14.36 15.20
CA PRO A 974 -21.53 -13.00 14.80
C PRO A 974 -22.76 -12.10 14.58
N GLU A 975 -22.63 -10.83 14.95
CA GLU A 975 -23.64 -9.80 14.67
C GLU A 975 -23.71 -9.45 13.19
N ALA A 976 -24.92 -9.18 12.68
CA ALA A 976 -25.16 -8.79 11.30
C ALA A 976 -24.62 -7.38 11.01
N ALA A 977 -23.60 -7.28 10.15
CA ALA A 977 -22.93 -6.04 9.80
C ALA A 977 -23.63 -5.25 8.69
N LEU A 978 -24.41 -5.90 7.83
CA LEU A 978 -25.04 -5.26 6.66
C LEU A 978 -26.40 -4.66 7.02
N MET A 979 -26.68 -3.45 6.51
CA MET A 979 -28.03 -2.86 6.59
C MET A 979 -29.00 -3.48 5.58
N TYR A 980 -28.50 -3.85 4.38
CA TYR A 980 -29.28 -4.36 3.26
C TYR A 980 -28.57 -5.56 2.61
N ASN A 981 -29.32 -6.49 2.03
CA ASN A 981 -28.78 -7.69 1.40
C ASN A 981 -27.78 -7.39 0.26
N GLU A 982 -26.94 -8.37 -0.06
CA GLU A 982 -26.11 -8.45 -1.28
C GLU A 982 -26.17 -9.86 -1.84
N TYR A 983 -26.17 -9.98 -3.16
CA TYR A 983 -26.14 -11.25 -3.88
C TYR A 983 -24.95 -11.20 -4.81
N ILE A 984 -24.07 -12.21 -4.75
CA ILE A 984 -22.79 -12.22 -5.44
C ILE A 984 -22.65 -13.54 -6.19
N VAL A 985 -22.49 -13.46 -7.51
CA VAL A 985 -22.23 -14.61 -8.39
C VAL A 985 -20.78 -14.59 -8.87
N TYR A 986 -20.22 -15.79 -9.06
CA TYR A 986 -18.80 -16.00 -9.34
C TYR A 986 -18.52 -16.52 -10.76
N ASP A 987 -19.56 -16.60 -11.60
CA ASP A 987 -19.49 -16.87 -13.02
C ASP A 987 -20.43 -15.92 -13.80
N PRO A 988 -19.96 -15.16 -14.81
CA PRO A 988 -20.81 -14.30 -15.65
C PRO A 988 -21.95 -15.04 -16.37
N ARG A 989 -21.86 -16.37 -16.53
CA ARG A 989 -22.94 -17.22 -17.08
C ARG A 989 -24.15 -17.33 -16.17
N GLN A 990 -24.05 -16.91 -14.91
CA GLN A 990 -25.17 -16.82 -13.97
C GLN A 990 -26.07 -15.59 -14.21
N VAL A 991 -25.75 -14.72 -15.19
CA VAL A 991 -26.42 -13.41 -15.38
C VAL A 991 -27.00 -13.25 -16.79
N LYS A 992 -28.28 -12.88 -16.87
CA LYS A 992 -28.93 -12.33 -18.07
C LYS A 992 -29.42 -10.92 -17.74
N ILE A 993 -29.02 -9.90 -18.51
CA ILE A 993 -29.59 -8.55 -18.36
C ILE A 993 -31.00 -8.57 -18.96
N ARG A 994 -32.06 -8.26 -18.19
CA ARG A 994 -33.44 -8.27 -18.69
C ARG A 994 -33.91 -6.88 -19.10
N TYR A 995 -33.69 -5.89 -18.22
CA TYR A 995 -34.05 -4.50 -18.49
C TYR A 995 -32.90 -3.54 -18.19
N LEU A 996 -32.75 -2.52 -19.03
CA LEU A 996 -32.00 -1.28 -18.74
C LEU A 996 -33.03 -0.20 -18.36
N VAL A 997 -32.75 0.53 -17.28
CA VAL A 997 -33.64 1.56 -16.75
C VAL A 997 -32.86 2.86 -16.61
N HIS A 998 -33.33 3.89 -17.30
CA HIS A 998 -32.81 5.25 -17.20
C HIS A 998 -33.62 6.02 -16.16
N VAL A 999 -32.91 6.56 -15.16
CA VAL A 999 -33.49 7.30 -14.05
C VAL A 999 -32.87 8.69 -13.92
N GLU A 1000 -33.69 9.63 -13.48
CA GLU A 1000 -33.30 10.93 -12.96
C GLU A 1000 -33.33 10.87 -11.42
N PHE A 1001 -32.25 11.33 -10.79
CA PHE A 1001 -32.13 11.44 -9.34
C PHE A 1001 -32.64 12.82 -8.91
N GLU A 1002 -33.80 12.83 -8.27
CA GLU A 1002 -34.38 14.03 -7.66
C GLU A 1002 -33.80 14.17 -6.24
N PHE A 1003 -32.69 14.88 -6.12
CA PHE A 1003 -32.04 15.21 -4.83
C PHE A 1003 -32.88 16.25 -4.08
N GLU A 1004 -33.01 16.09 -2.75
CA GLU A 1004 -33.76 17.07 -1.94
C GLU A 1004 -32.95 18.37 -1.80
N SER A 1005 -33.50 19.47 -2.31
CA SER A 1005 -32.92 20.81 -2.19
C SER A 1005 -33.09 21.33 -0.77
N PHE A 1006 -31.99 21.47 -0.04
CA PHE A 1006 -31.95 22.23 1.21
C PHE A 1006 -32.01 23.74 0.90
N ASP A 1007 -33.21 24.24 0.57
CA ASP A 1007 -33.50 25.67 0.67
C ASP A 1007 -33.37 26.08 2.13
N LEU A 1008 -32.39 26.93 2.42
CA LEU A 1008 -32.11 27.43 3.77
C LEU A 1008 -33.17 28.43 4.27
N ASP A 1009 -34.07 28.86 3.38
CA ASP A 1009 -35.07 29.91 3.60
C ASP A 1009 -36.53 29.38 3.58
N SER A 1010 -36.75 28.06 3.57
CA SER A 1010 -38.09 27.50 3.83
C SER A 1010 -38.40 27.51 5.35
N PRO A 1011 -39.58 27.99 5.77
CA PRO A 1011 -39.88 28.37 7.17
C PRO A 1011 -40.17 27.21 8.14
#